data_AF-A0A0F7RXE5-F1
#
_entry.id   AF-A0A0F7RXE5-F1
#
_cell.length_a   1.000
_cell.length_b   1.000
_cell.length_c   1.000
_cell.angle_alpha   90.00
_cell.angle_beta   90.00
_cell.angle_gamma   90.00
#
_symmetry.space_group_name_H-M   'P 1'
#
loop_
_entity.id
_entity.type
_entity.pdbx_description
1 polymer ?
#
loop_
_entity_poly.entity_id
_entity_poly.type
_entity_poly.pdbx_seq_one_letter_code
_entity_poly.pdbx_strand_id
1 'polypeptide(L)'
;MRSIKAASLTPLLAALFTTLSSAFALPSSIFEHQLETNVLQVRADNYTSDSYITPSFDVTKCPGYQLVGEPKQSQHGFTANLSLAGQACHAYGVDIANLTLSVVYEKKHQLHVHIYDTAKQQYQLPNGPIYDRPSDDPAEITNGSTAEESDLVFHHTAENGTRFNNSGGWAFWIERKSSGDVIFDTRASNIPTYNDGINNVSSDTKRNSTAMPKHEIIFENQYLQLSSALPEGANIYGLGEYVTGSFRRNPDETLQPFFTLDAGTPVDSNMYGYHPVYLEARRGKDGKLRSHTVSIQNTAGMDVLLRRGLIQYRAIGGTLDLRFTSGSTVEGNNSPNTAIQQYVNFIGNPVIHPYWSYGFHLCRWGYNNVSETQAIIDAMREHNIPLEVQWNDIDYLQEFRDFTTDPQRFPQKEFAAMIQKLRDNHQHYIPIIDMAIPKAPTNASDTYYPGTRGNELDVFLKNRNGSEYIGEVWPGYTSFVDQQSENAGQWWTEAIRNFSEIVDFSGIWLDMNEPSSFVVGNAAGPETNLSDTPAYTAATSVAGWPQGYNNLTWGTSGNITVNGSYTFKQGPVQNNDNSQQRRSLLTATIIREQEDVLIKRQSKGSDKFGPNEPDYKYANTSQRYLSNPPYAIHNGIHISETPLNINLNKKTVAMDAVG
;
A
#
# COMPACT_ATOMS: atom_id res chain seq x y z
N MET A 1 76.10 3.36 -1.30
CA MET A 1 74.78 3.28 -1.99
C MET A 1 73.74 2.90 -0.95
N ARG A 2 72.88 3.85 -0.57
CA ARG A 2 71.85 3.72 0.48
C ARG A 2 70.51 4.21 -0.06
N SER A 3 69.47 3.47 0.30
CA SER A 3 68.04 3.84 0.47
C SER A 3 67.20 4.24 -0.73
N ILE A 4 66.09 3.50 -0.94
CA ILE A 4 64.77 4.04 -1.30
C ILE A 4 63.70 3.32 -0.45
N LYS A 5 62.75 4.10 0.08
CA LYS A 5 61.60 3.73 0.93
C LYS A 5 60.31 3.54 0.09
N ALA A 6 59.34 2.89 0.74
CA ALA A 6 58.00 2.45 0.32
C ALA A 6 57.02 3.50 -0.28
N ALA A 7 56.06 3.03 -1.09
CA ALA A 7 54.63 3.40 -1.03
C ALA A 7 53.72 2.48 -1.88
N SER A 8 52.67 1.95 -1.23
CA SER A 8 51.32 1.56 -1.67
C SER A 8 51.07 0.75 -2.96
N LEU A 9 50.67 -0.51 -2.78
CA LEU A 9 49.83 -1.29 -3.72
C LEU A 9 48.78 -2.07 -2.92
N THR A 10 47.66 -1.38 -2.66
CA THR A 10 46.35 -1.90 -2.22
C THR A 10 45.37 -0.99 -2.96
N PRO A 11 44.67 -1.47 -4.01
CA PRO A 11 43.61 -2.47 -3.88
C PRO A 11 43.46 -3.38 -5.11
N LEU A 12 43.83 -4.66 -5.02
CA LEU A 12 43.44 -5.63 -6.07
C LEU A 12 43.16 -7.04 -5.52
N LEU A 13 43.07 -7.19 -4.20
CA LEU A 13 42.87 -8.50 -3.54
C LEU A 13 41.50 -8.68 -2.87
N ALA A 14 40.58 -7.72 -3.01
CA ALA A 14 39.23 -7.80 -2.43
C ALA A 14 38.14 -8.31 -3.40
N ALA A 15 38.47 -8.54 -4.67
CA ALA A 15 37.50 -8.93 -5.70
C ALA A 15 37.59 -10.40 -6.16
N LEU A 16 38.47 -11.22 -5.56
CA LEU A 16 38.69 -12.61 -6.01
C LEU A 16 38.34 -13.69 -4.98
N PHE A 17 37.71 -13.34 -3.85
CA PHE A 17 37.27 -14.30 -2.82
C PHE A 17 35.76 -14.34 -2.56
N THR A 18 34.93 -13.72 -3.40
CA THR A 18 33.45 -13.76 -3.28
C THR A 18 32.75 -14.66 -4.30
N THR A 19 33.49 -15.37 -5.13
CA THR A 19 32.93 -16.29 -6.12
C THR A 19 33.51 -17.68 -5.92
N LEU A 20 33.13 -18.41 -4.86
CA LEU A 20 33.24 -19.88 -4.71
C LEU A 20 32.95 -20.31 -3.26
N SER A 21 31.76 -20.03 -2.72
CA SER A 21 31.19 -20.80 -1.60
C SER A 21 29.71 -20.49 -1.41
N SER A 22 28.86 -20.98 -2.31
CA SER A 22 27.44 -21.14 -2.06
C SER A 22 26.92 -22.32 -2.88
N ALA A 23 27.51 -23.49 -2.61
CA ALA A 23 26.95 -24.76 -3.01
C ALA A 23 26.19 -25.33 -1.81
N PHE A 24 24.87 -25.47 -1.99
CA PHE A 24 23.96 -26.39 -1.29
C PHE A 24 24.12 -26.54 0.23
N ALA A 25 23.37 -25.73 0.96
CA ALA A 25 22.67 -26.18 2.15
C ALA A 25 21.23 -25.68 2.05
N LEU A 26 20.36 -26.51 1.47
CA LEU A 26 18.91 -26.37 1.60
C LEU A 26 18.55 -26.50 3.10
N PRO A 27 17.90 -25.52 3.74
CA PRO A 27 17.02 -25.86 4.84
C PRO A 27 15.73 -26.42 4.22
N SER A 28 15.75 -27.72 3.94
CA SER A 28 14.54 -28.51 3.75
C SER A 28 13.85 -28.66 5.11
N SER A 29 13.08 -27.64 5.47
CA SER A 29 11.94 -27.62 6.40
C SER A 29 11.69 -26.15 6.76
N ILE A 30 10.43 -25.72 6.69
CA ILE A 30 9.84 -24.40 7.04
C ILE A 30 9.16 -23.68 5.85
N PHE A 31 9.52 -23.95 4.59
CA PHE A 31 8.88 -23.26 3.43
C PHE A 31 7.56 -23.87 2.91
N GLU A 32 7.14 -25.03 3.42
CA GLU A 32 5.97 -25.76 2.87
C GLU A 32 4.63 -25.45 3.56
N HIS A 33 4.52 -24.45 4.46
CA HIS A 33 3.27 -24.30 5.24
C HIS A 33 2.81 -22.90 5.66
N GLN A 34 3.12 -21.84 4.91
CA GLN A 34 2.48 -20.52 5.15
C GLN A 34 1.93 -19.81 3.90
N LEU A 35 2.28 -20.24 2.69
CA LEU A 35 1.69 -19.73 1.45
C LEU A 35 0.52 -20.57 0.91
N GLU A 36 0.22 -21.72 1.51
CA GLU A 36 -1.04 -22.42 1.25
C GLU A 36 -2.22 -21.64 1.88
N THR A 37 -2.68 -20.61 1.15
CA THR A 37 -4.09 -20.20 1.05
C THR A 37 -4.96 -20.33 2.31
N ASN A 38 -4.54 -19.76 3.44
CA ASN A 38 -5.43 -19.60 4.61
C ASN A 38 -6.56 -18.59 4.37
N VAL A 39 -6.55 -17.85 3.26
CA VAL A 39 -7.70 -17.06 2.81
C VAL A 39 -8.79 -17.95 2.19
N LEU A 40 -8.47 -19.18 1.76
CA LEU A 40 -9.36 -20.04 0.98
C LEU A 40 -9.65 -21.43 1.58
N GLN A 41 -9.02 -21.84 2.69
CA GLN A 41 -9.44 -23.07 3.37
C GLN A 41 -10.87 -22.92 3.89
N VAL A 42 -11.76 -23.80 3.40
CA VAL A 42 -13.09 -24.01 3.99
C VAL A 42 -12.87 -24.44 5.44
N ARG A 43 -13.31 -23.59 6.38
CA ARG A 43 -13.21 -23.90 7.81
C ARG A 43 -13.96 -25.20 8.09
N ALA A 44 -13.30 -26.16 8.71
CA ALA A 44 -13.96 -27.31 9.33
C ALA A 44 -14.57 -26.88 10.68
N ASP A 45 -15.55 -25.99 10.66
CA ASP A 45 -16.31 -25.64 11.85
C ASP A 45 -17.56 -26.50 11.94
N ASN A 46 -17.92 -26.90 13.16
CA ASN A 46 -19.13 -27.65 13.53
C ASN A 46 -20.46 -26.88 13.30
N TYR A 47 -20.52 -25.94 12.37
CA TYR A 47 -21.79 -25.36 11.92
C TYR A 47 -22.39 -26.28 10.87
N THR A 48 -23.54 -26.87 11.19
CA THR A 48 -24.33 -27.62 10.21
C THR A 48 -24.63 -26.72 9.01
N SER A 49 -24.53 -27.26 7.81
CA SER A 49 -24.58 -26.58 6.49
C SER A 49 -25.78 -25.67 6.20
N ASP A 50 -26.69 -25.49 7.16
CA ASP A 50 -27.99 -24.84 7.01
C ASP A 50 -28.13 -23.54 7.83
N SER A 51 -27.15 -23.15 8.67
CA SER A 51 -27.24 -21.91 9.48
C SER A 51 -26.43 -20.75 8.88
N TYR A 52 -27.10 -19.89 8.13
CA TYR A 52 -26.52 -18.62 7.70
C TYR A 52 -26.48 -17.60 8.86
N ILE A 53 -25.36 -16.91 9.03
CA ILE A 53 -25.22 -15.79 9.97
C ILE A 53 -25.58 -14.49 9.24
N THR A 54 -26.51 -13.72 9.80
CA THR A 54 -26.87 -12.39 9.27
C THR A 54 -26.09 -11.33 10.04
N PRO A 55 -25.35 -10.43 9.37
CA PRO A 55 -24.65 -9.34 10.05
C PRO A 55 -25.64 -8.43 10.76
N SER A 56 -25.29 -8.02 11.99
CA SER A 56 -26.10 -7.11 12.78
C SER A 56 -25.95 -5.65 12.35
N PHE A 57 -24.84 -5.32 11.67
CA PHE A 57 -24.44 -3.95 11.30
C PHE A 57 -24.39 -2.99 12.49
N ASP A 58 -24.19 -3.53 13.69
CA ASP A 58 -24.32 -2.80 14.96
C ASP A 58 -23.18 -3.16 15.90
N VAL A 59 -22.11 -2.36 15.82
CA VAL A 59 -20.92 -2.51 16.68
C VAL A 59 -21.22 -2.24 18.15
N THR A 60 -22.32 -1.57 18.50
CA THR A 60 -22.63 -1.22 19.90
C THR A 60 -22.91 -2.45 20.77
N LYS A 61 -23.31 -3.55 20.13
CA LYS A 61 -23.58 -4.84 20.76
C LYS A 61 -22.35 -5.73 20.95
N CYS A 62 -21.21 -5.38 20.34
CA CYS A 62 -20.00 -6.20 20.42
C CYS A 62 -19.46 -6.24 21.85
N PRO A 63 -19.27 -7.44 22.45
CA PRO A 63 -18.95 -7.55 23.88
C PRO A 63 -17.48 -7.21 24.20
N GLY A 64 -16.63 -7.11 23.18
CA GLY A 64 -15.18 -7.07 23.38
C GLY A 64 -14.64 -8.41 23.84
N TYR A 65 -13.43 -8.40 24.39
CA TYR A 65 -12.72 -9.59 24.83
C TYR A 65 -12.44 -9.55 26.33
N GLN A 66 -12.04 -10.69 26.90
CA GLN A 66 -11.57 -10.82 28.28
C GLN A 66 -10.32 -11.68 28.31
N LEU A 67 -9.44 -11.41 29.26
CA LEU A 67 -8.25 -12.23 29.51
C LEU A 67 -8.67 -13.56 30.13
N VAL A 68 -8.09 -14.67 29.64
CA VAL A 68 -8.38 -16.01 30.13
C VAL A 68 -7.10 -16.72 30.54
N GLY A 69 -6.96 -16.95 31.84
CA GLY A 69 -5.81 -17.63 32.42
C GLY A 69 -4.57 -16.73 32.51
N GLU A 70 -3.63 -17.20 33.31
CA GLU A 70 -2.41 -16.46 33.57
C GLU A 70 -1.56 -16.30 32.29
N PRO A 71 -1.08 -15.08 32.00
CA PRO A 71 -0.14 -14.86 30.90
C PRO A 71 1.12 -15.71 31.04
N LYS A 72 1.54 -16.35 29.93
CA LYS A 72 2.78 -17.11 29.85
C LYS A 72 3.95 -16.15 29.65
N GLN A 73 4.71 -15.95 30.72
CA GLN A 73 5.86 -15.05 30.74
C GLN A 73 7.07 -15.64 30.00
N SER A 74 7.84 -14.76 29.37
CA SER A 74 9.19 -15.03 28.88
C SER A 74 10.14 -13.90 29.33
N GLN A 75 11.43 -14.04 29.04
CA GLN A 75 12.42 -12.97 29.30
C GLN A 75 12.11 -11.67 28.54
N HIS A 76 11.54 -11.78 27.34
CA HIS A 76 11.37 -10.67 26.40
C HIS A 76 9.90 -10.28 26.20
N GLY A 77 9.00 -10.73 27.07
CA GLY A 77 7.59 -10.41 26.97
C GLY A 77 6.69 -11.51 27.51
N PHE A 78 5.49 -11.64 26.95
CA PHE A 78 4.55 -12.69 27.35
C PHE A 78 3.51 -12.97 26.25
N THR A 79 2.89 -14.14 26.33
CA THR A 79 1.66 -14.45 25.58
C THR A 79 0.49 -14.62 26.52
N ALA A 80 -0.72 -14.28 26.06
CA ALA A 80 -1.94 -14.44 26.81
C ALA A 80 -3.11 -14.83 25.91
N ASN A 81 -4.09 -15.54 26.46
CA ASN A 81 -5.30 -15.90 25.73
C ASN A 81 -6.39 -14.86 26.01
N LEU A 82 -7.09 -14.44 24.97
CA LEU A 82 -8.29 -13.62 25.08
C LEU A 82 -9.49 -14.43 24.57
N SER A 83 -10.58 -14.43 25.32
CA SER A 83 -11.86 -14.97 24.85
C SER A 83 -12.87 -13.86 24.61
N LEU A 84 -13.78 -14.05 23.66
CA LEU A 84 -14.92 -13.16 23.48
C LEU A 84 -15.71 -13.05 24.81
N ALA A 85 -15.97 -11.82 25.27
CA ALA A 85 -16.51 -11.57 26.61
C ALA A 85 -18.04 -11.72 26.73
N GLY A 86 -18.70 -12.16 25.67
CA GLY A 86 -20.16 -12.28 25.61
C GLY A 86 -20.61 -12.93 24.32
N GLN A 87 -21.89 -12.72 23.98
CA GLN A 87 -22.43 -13.22 22.73
C GLN A 87 -21.82 -12.47 21.54
N ALA A 88 -21.47 -13.23 20.50
CA ALA A 88 -20.99 -12.69 19.23
C ALA A 88 -21.98 -11.68 18.64
N CYS A 89 -21.49 -10.51 18.25
CA CYS A 89 -22.32 -9.44 17.71
C CYS A 89 -22.53 -9.55 16.21
N HIS A 90 -21.60 -10.20 15.51
CA HIS A 90 -21.60 -10.37 14.07
C HIS A 90 -21.84 -9.04 13.35
N ALA A 91 -21.13 -7.98 13.74
CA ALA A 91 -21.38 -6.63 13.22
C ALA A 91 -21.20 -6.58 11.71
N TYR A 92 -20.05 -7.06 11.23
CA TYR A 92 -19.65 -6.99 9.82
C TYR A 92 -18.97 -8.28 9.34
N GLY A 93 -19.14 -9.37 10.08
CA GLY A 93 -18.48 -10.65 9.87
C GLY A 93 -18.82 -11.63 10.98
N VAL A 94 -18.00 -12.67 11.14
CA VAL A 94 -18.15 -13.65 12.22
C VAL A 94 -17.07 -13.45 13.27
N ASP A 95 -17.48 -13.18 14.51
CA ASP A 95 -16.59 -13.00 15.66
C ASP A 95 -15.69 -14.21 15.89
N ILE A 96 -14.42 -13.95 16.20
CA ILE A 96 -13.43 -14.97 16.48
C ILE A 96 -13.35 -15.19 18.00
N ALA A 97 -13.89 -16.31 18.47
CA ALA A 97 -14.06 -16.55 19.90
C ALA A 97 -12.76 -16.54 20.72
N ASN A 98 -11.64 -16.99 20.15
CA ASN A 98 -10.36 -17.17 20.85
C ASN A 98 -9.25 -16.43 20.09
N LEU A 99 -8.60 -15.51 20.79
CA LEU A 99 -7.44 -14.78 20.29
C LEU A 99 -6.23 -15.05 21.18
N THR A 100 -5.05 -14.89 20.59
CA THR A 100 -3.79 -14.82 21.31
C THR A 100 -3.28 -13.39 21.26
N LEU A 101 -2.96 -12.86 22.43
CA LEU A 101 -2.15 -11.65 22.60
C LEU A 101 -0.70 -12.07 22.76
N SER A 102 0.19 -11.51 21.94
CA SER A 102 1.62 -11.55 22.13
C SER A 102 2.16 -10.14 22.37
N VAL A 103 2.99 -9.99 23.41
CA VAL A 103 3.69 -8.75 23.72
C VAL A 103 5.18 -9.06 23.73
N VAL A 104 5.93 -8.36 22.88
CA VAL A 104 7.36 -8.57 22.68
C VAL A 104 8.13 -7.26 22.83
N TYR A 105 9.07 -7.22 23.77
CA TYR A 105 10.02 -6.12 23.94
C TYR A 105 11.18 -6.28 22.95
N GLU A 106 10.96 -5.97 21.67
CA GLU A 106 11.92 -6.21 20.58
C GLU A 106 13.25 -5.45 20.80
N LYS A 107 13.19 -4.21 21.30
CA LYS A 107 14.34 -3.38 21.69
C LYS A 107 13.97 -2.49 22.87
N LYS A 108 14.96 -1.86 23.50
CA LYS A 108 14.73 -0.92 24.62
C LYS A 108 13.70 0.16 24.27
N HIS A 109 13.74 0.67 23.05
CA HIS A 109 12.84 1.72 22.57
C HIS A 109 11.68 1.19 21.70
N GLN A 110 11.52 -0.13 21.57
CA GLN A 110 10.56 -0.74 20.63
C GLN A 110 9.75 -1.85 21.30
N LEU A 111 8.44 -1.69 21.30
CA LEU A 111 7.47 -2.64 21.83
C LEU A 111 6.57 -3.12 20.70
N HIS A 112 6.39 -4.43 20.59
CA HIS A 112 5.51 -5.09 19.64
C HIS A 112 4.32 -5.72 20.39
N VAL A 113 3.12 -5.46 19.90
CA VAL A 113 1.85 -5.98 20.42
C VAL A 113 1.08 -6.59 19.26
N HIS A 114 0.88 -7.91 19.31
CA HIS A 114 0.19 -8.65 18.27
C HIS A 114 -1.03 -9.36 18.84
N ILE A 115 -2.20 -9.08 18.28
CA ILE A 115 -3.45 -9.78 18.59
C ILE A 115 -3.91 -10.48 17.33
N TYR A 116 -4.00 -11.81 17.39
CA TYR A 116 -4.36 -12.66 16.27
C TYR A 116 -5.25 -13.81 16.72
N ASP A 117 -5.91 -14.48 15.79
CA ASP A 117 -6.76 -15.63 16.12
C ASP A 117 -5.91 -16.81 16.59
N THR A 118 -6.28 -17.46 17.69
CA THR A 118 -5.46 -18.55 18.27
C THR A 118 -5.26 -19.71 17.29
N ALA A 119 -6.18 -19.90 16.36
CA ALA A 119 -6.10 -20.91 15.30
C ALA A 119 -5.15 -20.53 14.14
N LYS A 120 -4.66 -19.29 14.10
CA LYS A 120 -3.78 -18.72 13.06
C LYS A 120 -4.32 -18.87 11.63
N GLN A 121 -5.62 -18.71 11.47
CA GLN A 121 -6.32 -18.76 10.20
C GLN A 121 -6.44 -17.40 9.52
N GLN A 122 -6.36 -16.30 10.27
CA GLN A 122 -6.26 -14.98 9.65
C GLN A 122 -4.91 -14.82 8.95
N TYR A 123 -4.92 -14.14 7.79
CA TYR A 123 -3.68 -13.78 7.11
C TYR A 123 -2.77 -12.98 8.05
N GLN A 124 -1.51 -13.38 8.11
CA GLN A 124 -0.46 -12.68 8.83
C GLN A 124 0.63 -12.38 7.83
N LEU A 125 1.23 -11.20 7.93
CA LEU A 125 2.31 -10.82 7.03
C LEU A 125 3.46 -11.84 7.19
N PRO A 126 3.83 -12.56 6.12
CA PRO A 126 4.94 -13.51 6.18
C PRO A 126 6.23 -12.76 6.52
N ASN A 127 7.08 -13.39 7.32
CA ASN A 127 8.39 -12.85 7.67
C ASN A 127 9.40 -13.14 6.54
N GLY A 128 10.16 -12.13 6.10
CA GLY A 128 11.23 -12.29 5.09
C GLY A 128 10.92 -11.73 3.69
N PRO A 129 9.70 -11.84 3.11
CA PRO A 129 9.43 -11.34 1.77
C PRO A 129 9.57 -9.83 1.58
N ILE A 130 9.24 -9.02 2.59
CA ILE A 130 9.38 -7.55 2.53
C ILE A 130 10.61 -7.10 3.32
N TYR A 131 10.72 -7.55 4.57
CA TYR A 131 11.89 -7.39 5.43
C TYR A 131 11.83 -8.44 6.56
N ASP A 132 12.97 -8.69 7.19
CA ASP A 132 13.06 -9.55 8.35
C ASP A 132 12.49 -8.85 9.60
N ARG A 133 11.57 -9.52 10.30
CA ARG A 133 11.01 -9.07 11.58
C ARG A 133 11.33 -10.09 12.70
N PRO A 134 11.48 -9.64 13.96
CA PRO A 134 11.59 -10.53 15.11
C PRO A 134 10.40 -11.49 15.21
N SER A 135 10.57 -12.62 15.90
CA SER A 135 9.47 -13.58 16.13
C SER A 135 8.32 -12.93 16.88
N ASP A 136 7.10 -13.33 16.52
CA ASP A 136 5.89 -12.98 17.25
C ASP A 136 5.82 -13.73 18.59
N ASP A 137 6.62 -14.77 18.81
CA ASP A 137 6.71 -15.48 20.10
C ASP A 137 7.84 -14.87 20.97
N PRO A 138 7.52 -14.24 22.12
CA PRO A 138 8.52 -13.65 23.00
C PRO A 138 9.47 -14.69 23.63
N ALA A 139 9.17 -15.99 23.59
CA ALA A 139 10.07 -17.05 24.05
C ALA A 139 11.17 -17.38 23.02
N GLU A 140 10.97 -17.04 21.75
CA GLU A 140 11.94 -17.29 20.67
C GLU A 140 12.89 -16.10 20.44
N ILE A 141 12.64 -14.97 21.11
CA ILE A 141 13.49 -13.80 21.04
C ILE A 141 14.81 -14.05 21.77
N THR A 142 15.92 -13.78 21.11
CA THR A 142 17.28 -13.96 21.67
C THR A 142 18.01 -12.64 21.94
N ASN A 143 17.70 -11.58 21.19
CA ASN A 143 18.38 -10.28 21.26
C ASN A 143 17.38 -9.12 21.51
N GLY A 144 16.36 -9.40 22.32
CA GLY A 144 15.33 -8.45 22.74
C GLY A 144 15.70 -7.68 24.00
N SER A 145 14.88 -6.68 24.35
CA SER A 145 14.90 -6.02 25.66
C SER A 145 14.09 -6.82 26.67
N THR A 146 14.22 -6.51 27.96
CA THR A 146 13.26 -6.94 28.98
C THR A 146 12.24 -5.83 29.27
N ALA A 147 11.18 -6.17 30.02
CA ALA A 147 10.22 -5.19 30.53
C ALA A 147 10.87 -4.17 31.48
N GLU A 148 11.88 -4.60 32.24
CA GLU A 148 12.62 -3.74 33.17
C GLU A 148 13.52 -2.74 32.44
N GLU A 149 14.10 -3.12 31.30
CA GLU A 149 15.02 -2.27 30.55
C GLU A 149 14.33 -1.35 29.54
N SER A 150 13.12 -1.72 29.11
CA SER A 150 12.34 -0.99 28.11
C SER A 150 11.98 0.43 28.55
N ASP A 151 11.96 1.35 27.58
CA ASP A 151 11.44 2.72 27.71
C ASP A 151 9.90 2.76 27.76
N LEU A 152 9.27 1.68 27.31
CA LEU A 152 7.82 1.52 27.20
C LEU A 152 7.34 0.43 28.16
N VAL A 153 6.20 0.67 28.79
CA VAL A 153 5.54 -0.28 29.69
C VAL A 153 4.21 -0.67 29.07
N PHE A 154 4.00 -1.96 28.86
CA PHE A 154 2.70 -2.50 28.47
C PHE A 154 1.85 -2.74 29.71
N HIS A 155 0.61 -2.28 29.67
CA HIS A 155 -0.39 -2.53 30.70
C HIS A 155 -1.67 -3.08 30.08
N HIS A 156 -2.41 -3.87 30.85
CA HIS A 156 -3.74 -4.32 30.46
C HIS A 156 -4.65 -4.43 31.68
N THR A 157 -5.96 -4.51 31.42
CA THR A 157 -6.96 -4.81 32.46
C THR A 157 -6.77 -6.23 32.99
N ALA A 158 -6.84 -6.42 34.32
CA ALA A 158 -6.74 -7.73 34.96
C ALA A 158 -7.93 -8.66 34.61
N GLU A 159 -7.75 -9.97 34.78
CA GLU A 159 -8.74 -11.03 34.47
C GLU A 159 -10.14 -10.78 35.06
N ASN A 160 -10.23 -10.14 36.24
CA ASN A 160 -11.46 -10.08 37.03
C ASN A 160 -11.83 -8.67 37.51
N GLY A 161 -11.63 -7.65 36.67
CA GLY A 161 -12.18 -6.31 36.88
C GLY A 161 -11.72 -5.59 38.15
N THR A 162 -10.94 -4.53 37.99
CA THR A 162 -11.14 -3.40 38.92
C THR A 162 -12.52 -2.84 38.64
N ARG A 163 -13.50 -3.28 39.45
CA ARG A 163 -14.84 -2.71 39.62
C ARG A 163 -14.77 -1.25 40.04
N PHE A 164 -14.35 -0.38 39.13
CA PHE A 164 -14.84 0.98 39.08
C PHE A 164 -15.72 1.07 37.84
N ASN A 165 -17.00 0.73 38.05
CA ASN A 165 -18.14 0.79 37.12
C ASN A 165 -18.21 -0.29 36.03
N ASN A 166 -19.34 -1.03 36.02
CA ASN A 166 -19.73 -2.06 35.06
C ASN A 166 -19.87 -1.54 33.61
N SER A 167 -18.78 -1.33 32.84
CA SER A 167 -18.98 -0.88 31.45
C SER A 167 -17.84 -1.09 30.44
N GLY A 168 -16.89 -2.02 30.60
CA GLY A 168 -15.86 -2.19 29.56
C GLY A 168 -15.27 -3.59 29.46
N GLY A 169 -15.07 -4.04 28.22
CA GLY A 169 -14.25 -5.23 27.91
C GLY A 169 -12.76 -4.99 28.18
N TRP A 170 -11.95 -6.03 27.94
CA TRP A 170 -10.50 -5.99 28.08
C TRP A 170 -9.88 -4.87 27.24
N ALA A 171 -8.93 -4.17 27.84
CA ALA A 171 -8.20 -3.07 27.22
C ALA A 171 -6.73 -3.10 27.62
N PHE A 172 -5.89 -2.43 26.83
CA PHE A 172 -4.46 -2.25 27.07
C PHE A 172 -4.04 -0.81 26.83
N TRP A 173 -2.93 -0.41 27.45
CA TRP A 173 -2.32 0.88 27.19
C TRP A 173 -0.81 0.78 27.29
N ILE A 174 -0.13 1.71 26.63
CA ILE A 174 1.32 1.78 26.58
C ILE A 174 1.75 3.10 27.20
N GLU A 175 2.61 2.99 28.20
CA GLU A 175 3.13 4.12 28.96
C GLU A 175 4.61 4.32 28.67
N ARG A 176 5.03 5.58 28.56
CA ARG A 176 6.44 5.93 28.56
C ARG A 176 6.98 5.91 29.99
N LYS A 177 7.84 4.93 30.28
CA LYS A 177 8.41 4.67 31.61
C LYS A 177 9.05 5.89 32.28
N SER A 178 9.74 6.73 31.51
CA SER A 178 10.46 7.90 32.04
C SER A 178 9.57 9.05 32.49
N SER A 179 8.31 9.09 32.07
CA SER A 179 7.42 10.25 32.28
C SER A 179 6.04 9.91 32.82
N GLY A 180 5.58 8.67 32.65
CA GLY A 180 4.19 8.30 32.90
C GLY A 180 3.21 8.72 31.79
N ASP A 181 3.69 9.31 30.69
CA ASP A 181 2.83 9.69 29.57
C ASP A 181 2.30 8.44 28.85
N VAL A 182 0.97 8.30 28.79
CA VAL A 182 0.31 7.23 28.04
C VAL A 182 0.28 7.61 26.55
N ILE A 183 0.91 6.77 25.71
CA ILE A 183 1.09 7.03 24.27
C ILE A 183 0.05 6.31 23.41
N PHE A 184 -0.54 5.22 23.92
CA PHE A 184 -1.62 4.49 23.27
C PHE A 184 -2.53 3.93 24.36
N ASP A 185 -3.85 4.11 24.25
CA ASP A 185 -4.80 3.80 25.33
C ASP A 185 -6.14 3.32 24.80
N THR A 186 -6.41 2.01 24.92
CA THR A 186 -7.63 1.39 24.40
C THR A 186 -8.78 1.34 25.41
N ARG A 187 -8.62 1.95 26.59
CA ARG A 187 -9.68 1.98 27.61
C ARG A 187 -10.82 2.85 27.14
N ALA A 188 -11.99 2.24 26.88
CA ALA A 188 -13.16 2.93 26.36
C ALA A 188 -13.57 4.17 27.19
N SER A 189 -13.40 4.15 28.51
CA SER A 189 -13.68 5.29 29.39
C SER A 189 -12.86 6.55 29.11
N ASN A 190 -11.72 6.40 28.43
CA ASN A 190 -10.80 7.50 28.10
C ASN A 190 -10.98 7.97 26.64
N ILE A 191 -11.86 7.33 25.88
CA ILE A 191 -12.07 7.60 24.46
C ILE A 191 -13.44 8.28 24.30
N PRO A 192 -13.51 9.48 23.71
CA PRO A 192 -14.78 10.13 23.44
C PRO A 192 -15.63 9.35 22.43
N THR A 193 -16.90 9.14 22.76
CA THR A 193 -17.86 8.45 21.89
C THR A 193 -18.55 9.42 20.94
N TYR A 194 -18.67 9.04 19.66
CA TYR A 194 -19.37 9.82 18.64
C TYR A 194 -20.46 8.97 17.99
N ASN A 195 -21.72 9.27 18.29
CA ASN A 195 -22.85 8.60 17.64
C ASN A 195 -23.09 9.10 16.21
N ASP A 196 -22.57 10.29 15.90
CA ASP A 196 -22.67 10.93 14.60
C ASP A 196 -21.37 10.75 13.78
N GLY A 197 -21.53 10.74 12.45
CA GLY A 197 -20.45 10.48 11.50
C GLY A 197 -19.61 11.71 11.21
N ILE A 198 -18.43 11.48 10.64
CA ILE A 198 -17.57 12.51 10.08
C ILE A 198 -18.30 13.21 8.92
N ASN A 199 -18.12 14.53 8.78
CA ASN A 199 -18.89 15.41 7.88
C ASN A 199 -19.22 14.79 6.50
N ASN A 200 -20.51 14.63 6.16
CA ASN A 200 -21.06 14.31 4.82
C ASN A 200 -20.26 13.30 3.94
N VAL A 201 -19.58 12.32 4.54
CA VAL A 201 -18.75 11.33 3.81
C VAL A 201 -19.59 10.46 2.85
N SER A 202 -20.92 10.48 2.97
CA SER A 202 -21.82 9.86 2.00
C SER A 202 -23.23 10.45 2.06
N SER A 203 -23.91 10.49 0.91
CA SER A 203 -25.37 10.71 0.81
C SER A 203 -26.19 9.48 1.24
N ASP A 204 -25.56 8.34 1.54
CA ASP A 204 -26.21 7.17 2.16
C ASP A 204 -26.51 7.47 3.64
N THR A 205 -27.58 8.23 3.86
CA THR A 205 -28.06 8.64 5.19
C THR A 205 -28.58 7.48 6.05
N LYS A 206 -28.59 6.22 5.56
CA LYS A 206 -29.07 5.07 6.34
C LYS A 206 -27.98 4.46 7.22
N ARG A 207 -26.71 4.60 6.86
CA ARG A 207 -25.58 3.98 7.57
C ARG A 207 -24.57 5.05 7.92
N ASN A 208 -24.47 5.34 9.21
CA ASN A 208 -23.48 6.27 9.72
C ASN A 208 -22.11 5.59 9.84
N SER A 209 -21.51 5.25 8.70
CA SER A 209 -20.33 4.38 8.57
C SER A 209 -19.08 4.95 9.23
N THR A 210 -19.05 6.23 9.60
CA THR A 210 -17.91 6.88 10.28
C THR A 210 -18.22 7.23 11.74
N ALA A 211 -19.40 6.87 12.27
CA ALA A 211 -19.69 6.97 13.69
C ALA A 211 -18.77 6.06 14.51
N MET A 212 -18.44 6.47 15.73
CA MET A 212 -17.60 5.73 16.68
C MET A 212 -18.35 5.57 18.00
N PRO A 213 -19.46 4.80 17.99
CA PRO A 213 -20.34 4.68 19.15
C PRO A 213 -19.79 3.73 20.23
N LYS A 214 -18.71 3.00 19.93
CA LYS A 214 -18.12 1.99 20.81
C LYS A 214 -16.63 1.79 20.50
N HIS A 215 -15.84 1.39 21.51
CA HIS A 215 -14.37 1.41 21.44
C HIS A 215 -13.68 0.11 21.84
N GLU A 216 -14.42 -0.87 22.37
CA GLU A 216 -13.92 -2.21 22.60
C GLU A 216 -13.35 -2.83 21.32
N ILE A 217 -12.40 -3.73 21.49
CA ILE A 217 -11.80 -4.48 20.39
C ILE A 217 -12.88 -5.33 19.74
N ILE A 218 -13.00 -5.21 18.42
CA ILE A 218 -13.81 -6.10 17.59
C ILE A 218 -12.85 -6.87 16.70
N PHE A 219 -13.01 -8.19 16.70
CA PHE A 219 -12.15 -9.09 15.93
C PHE A 219 -13.03 -10.15 15.28
N GLU A 220 -13.43 -9.87 14.06
CA GLU A 220 -14.22 -10.73 13.19
C GLU A 220 -13.36 -11.14 11.99
N ASN A 221 -13.77 -12.18 11.27
CA ASN A 221 -13.06 -12.67 10.09
C ASN A 221 -12.88 -11.64 8.96
N GLN A 222 -13.70 -10.59 8.92
CA GLN A 222 -13.69 -9.52 7.92
C GLN A 222 -13.83 -8.11 8.51
N TYR A 223 -13.70 -7.96 9.82
CA TYR A 223 -13.77 -6.66 10.47
C TYR A 223 -12.93 -6.65 11.75
N LEU A 224 -11.90 -5.81 11.75
CA LEU A 224 -11.08 -5.52 12.90
C LEU A 224 -11.34 -4.09 13.32
N GLN A 225 -11.52 -3.85 14.62
CA GLN A 225 -11.62 -2.50 15.18
C GLN A 225 -10.70 -2.36 16.38
N LEU A 226 -9.91 -1.28 16.39
CA LEU A 226 -9.09 -0.89 17.53
C LEU A 226 -9.12 0.62 17.70
N SER A 227 -9.40 1.10 18.91
CA SER A 227 -9.44 2.53 19.22
C SER A 227 -8.34 2.89 20.22
N SER A 228 -7.77 4.08 20.10
CA SER A 228 -6.91 4.66 21.13
C SER A 228 -7.31 6.10 21.42
N ALA A 229 -7.24 6.49 22.69
CA ALA A 229 -7.36 7.88 23.08
C ALA A 229 -6.19 8.69 22.51
N LEU A 230 -6.47 9.93 22.12
CA LEU A 230 -5.49 10.93 21.73
C LEU A 230 -5.61 12.16 22.64
N PRO A 231 -4.52 12.91 22.86
CA PRO A 231 -4.61 14.21 23.52
C PRO A 231 -5.44 15.20 22.68
N GLU A 232 -6.07 16.16 23.35
CA GLU A 232 -6.73 17.27 22.66
C GLU A 232 -5.71 18.04 21.80
N GLY A 233 -6.06 18.28 20.53
CA GLY A 233 -5.15 18.94 19.59
C GLY A 233 -3.89 18.13 19.29
N ALA A 234 -3.95 16.79 19.29
CA ALA A 234 -2.83 15.91 18.96
C ALA A 234 -2.06 16.37 17.70
N ASN A 235 -0.72 16.24 17.71
CA ASN A 235 0.10 16.54 16.53
C ASN A 235 0.49 15.25 15.85
N ILE A 236 -0.33 14.84 14.88
CA ILE A 236 -0.16 13.60 14.12
C ILE A 236 0.43 13.91 12.74
N TYR A 237 1.44 13.13 12.34
CA TYR A 237 2.12 13.19 11.04
C TYR A 237 2.27 11.77 10.49
N GLY A 238 2.25 11.57 9.18
CA GLY A 238 2.23 10.24 8.55
C GLY A 238 0.84 9.85 8.08
N LEU A 239 0.51 8.55 8.12
CA LEU A 239 -0.70 7.92 7.57
C LEU A 239 -0.80 8.05 6.03
N GLY A 240 0.33 7.91 5.33
CA GLY A 240 0.40 8.07 3.87
C GLY A 240 -0.14 6.86 3.09
N GLU A 241 -0.47 6.98 1.82
CA GLU A 241 -0.27 8.14 0.94
C GLU A 241 -1.56 8.96 0.71
N TYR A 242 -1.43 10.28 0.58
CA TYR A 242 -2.58 11.19 0.37
C TYR A 242 -2.13 12.53 -0.21
N VAL A 243 -3.07 13.25 -0.82
CA VAL A 243 -2.99 14.69 -1.05
C VAL A 243 -3.87 15.40 -0.04
N THR A 244 -3.30 16.34 0.71
CA THR A 244 -4.04 17.15 1.69
C THR A 244 -3.42 18.55 1.82
N GLY A 245 -4.13 19.49 2.43
CA GLY A 245 -3.70 20.89 2.56
C GLY A 245 -2.65 21.17 3.66
N SER A 246 -2.31 20.19 4.50
CA SER A 246 -1.41 20.35 5.65
C SER A 246 -0.57 19.11 5.92
N PHE A 247 0.71 19.31 6.26
CA PHE A 247 1.59 18.20 6.69
C PHE A 247 1.15 17.58 8.03
N ARG A 248 0.65 18.41 8.96
CA ARG A 248 -0.01 17.92 10.18
C ARG A 248 -1.42 17.46 9.84
N ARG A 249 -1.77 16.23 10.19
CA ARG A 249 -3.13 15.69 10.03
C ARG A 249 -4.12 16.47 10.90
N ASN A 250 -5.35 16.62 10.43
CA ASN A 250 -6.41 17.24 11.24
C ASN A 250 -6.85 16.24 12.33
N PRO A 251 -6.49 16.44 13.62
CA PRO A 251 -6.79 15.46 14.66
C PRO A 251 -8.28 15.40 15.01
N ASP A 252 -9.07 16.40 14.59
CA ASP A 252 -10.50 16.46 14.90
C ASP A 252 -11.36 15.82 13.81
N GLU A 253 -10.81 15.73 12.59
CA GLU A 253 -11.54 15.28 11.43
C GLU A 253 -10.59 14.81 10.32
N THR A 254 -10.18 13.55 10.40
CA THR A 254 -9.47 12.87 9.31
C THR A 254 -10.12 11.51 9.06
N LEU A 255 -10.32 11.19 7.79
CA LEU A 255 -10.58 9.84 7.31
C LEU A 255 -9.46 9.50 6.33
N GLN A 256 -8.58 8.58 6.72
CA GLN A 256 -7.53 8.08 5.84
C GLN A 256 -7.82 6.63 5.46
N PRO A 257 -8.28 6.38 4.23
CA PRO A 257 -8.35 5.02 3.70
C PRO A 257 -6.97 4.55 3.25
N PHE A 258 -6.74 3.25 3.38
CA PHE A 258 -5.55 2.52 2.99
C PHE A 258 -5.97 1.38 2.07
N PHE A 259 -5.77 1.61 0.79
CA PHE A 259 -5.94 0.64 -0.28
C PHE A 259 -5.22 1.21 -1.50
N THR A 260 -4.23 0.51 -2.05
CA THR A 260 -3.42 1.03 -3.15
C THR A 260 -4.31 1.28 -4.37
N LEU A 261 -4.21 2.47 -4.96
CA LEU A 261 -5.13 2.96 -5.98
C LEU A 261 -4.42 3.92 -6.94
N ASP A 262 -4.55 3.65 -8.24
CA ASP A 262 -4.12 4.57 -9.28
C ASP A 262 -5.07 5.78 -9.33
N ALA A 263 -4.67 6.83 -8.64
CA ALA A 263 -5.35 8.11 -8.62
C ALA A 263 -4.34 9.26 -8.57
N GLY A 264 -4.31 10.10 -9.62
CA GLY A 264 -3.32 11.17 -9.80
C GLY A 264 -3.12 12.15 -8.62
N THR A 265 -4.22 12.71 -8.12
CA THR A 265 -4.20 13.79 -7.09
C THR A 265 -5.51 13.81 -6.26
N PRO A 266 -5.98 12.67 -5.72
CA PRO A 266 -7.22 12.65 -4.98
C PRO A 266 -7.03 13.31 -3.61
N VAL A 267 -7.87 14.30 -3.29
CA VAL A 267 -7.80 15.02 -2.01
C VAL A 267 -8.48 14.20 -0.92
N ASP A 268 -7.77 14.00 0.20
CA ASP A 268 -8.25 13.28 1.39
C ASP A 268 -8.85 11.89 1.05
N SER A 269 -8.09 11.13 0.25
CA SER A 269 -8.40 9.78 -0.26
C SER A 269 -7.13 8.92 -0.27
N ASN A 270 -7.29 7.62 -0.51
CA ASN A 270 -6.21 6.69 -0.80
C ASN A 270 -5.64 6.97 -2.20
N MET A 271 -4.38 6.55 -2.38
CA MET A 271 -3.59 6.73 -3.59
C MET A 271 -2.66 5.52 -3.74
N TYR A 272 -1.45 5.70 -4.25
CA TYR A 272 -0.57 4.60 -4.66
C TYR A 272 -0.02 3.79 -3.48
N GLY A 273 0.43 4.47 -2.41
CA GLY A 273 1.14 3.85 -1.28
C GLY A 273 0.27 3.46 -0.08
N TYR A 274 0.74 2.46 0.67
CA TYR A 274 0.12 1.94 1.90
C TYR A 274 1.09 2.11 3.10
N HIS A 275 0.96 3.22 3.85
CA HIS A 275 1.89 3.58 4.94
C HIS A 275 1.15 3.93 6.25
N PRO A 276 0.59 2.93 6.95
CA PRO A 276 -0.23 3.12 8.16
C PRO A 276 0.62 3.34 9.42
N VAL A 277 1.65 4.17 9.31
CA VAL A 277 2.50 4.63 10.41
C VAL A 277 2.17 6.10 10.69
N TYR A 278 2.08 6.45 11.97
CA TYR A 278 2.09 7.85 12.35
C TYR A 278 3.15 8.15 13.40
N LEU A 279 3.61 9.39 13.38
CA LEU A 279 4.37 10.02 14.44
C LEU A 279 3.45 10.97 15.19
N GLU A 280 3.43 10.86 16.51
CA GLU A 280 2.76 11.82 17.36
C GLU A 280 3.78 12.60 18.18
N ALA A 281 3.62 13.92 18.22
CA ALA A 281 4.45 14.82 18.99
C ALA A 281 3.60 15.61 20.00
N ARG A 282 3.95 15.51 21.29
CA ARG A 282 3.30 16.25 22.38
C ARG A 282 4.31 16.90 23.29
N ARG A 283 3.87 17.97 23.96
CA ARG A 283 4.57 18.45 25.15
C ARG A 283 3.95 17.76 26.36
N GLY A 284 4.77 17.11 27.18
CA GLY A 284 4.24 16.61 28.44
C GLY A 284 4.09 17.71 29.48
N LYS A 285 3.64 17.33 30.68
CA LYS A 285 3.33 18.27 31.78
C LYS A 285 4.53 19.09 32.25
N ASP A 286 5.74 18.61 32.01
CA ASP A 286 7.01 19.29 32.28
C ASP A 286 7.49 20.19 31.13
N GLY A 287 6.65 20.39 30.10
CA GLY A 287 6.93 21.27 28.95
C GLY A 287 7.88 20.67 27.90
N LYS A 288 8.49 19.51 28.17
CA LYS A 288 9.41 18.85 27.24
C LYS A 288 8.66 18.24 26.06
N LEU A 289 9.22 18.41 24.87
CA LEU A 289 8.73 17.74 23.66
C LEU A 289 9.02 16.24 23.77
N ARG A 290 8.03 15.43 23.46
CA ARG A 290 8.12 13.98 23.35
C ARG A 290 7.44 13.54 22.08
N SER A 291 8.06 12.60 21.39
CA SER A 291 7.58 12.01 20.15
C SER A 291 7.66 10.49 20.25
N HIS A 292 6.76 9.81 19.54
CA HIS A 292 6.74 8.35 19.38
C HIS A 292 6.15 8.02 18.01
N THR A 293 6.38 6.81 17.52
CA THR A 293 5.65 6.29 16.35
C THR A 293 4.76 5.13 16.74
N VAL A 294 3.64 5.00 16.04
CA VAL A 294 2.79 3.81 16.06
C VAL A 294 2.63 3.34 14.63
N SER A 295 2.95 2.08 14.38
CA SER A 295 2.85 1.42 13.07
C SER A 295 1.95 0.21 13.24
N ILE A 296 0.95 0.06 12.37
CA ILE A 296 0.18 -1.18 12.26
C ILE A 296 0.66 -1.95 11.02
N GLN A 297 1.06 -3.21 11.20
CA GLN A 297 1.42 -4.10 10.10
C GLN A 297 0.18 -4.88 9.66
N ASN A 298 -0.50 -4.36 8.66
CA ASN A 298 -1.63 -5.00 8.00
C ASN A 298 -1.56 -4.64 6.51
N THR A 299 -2.08 -5.51 5.64
CA THR A 299 -2.12 -5.30 4.18
C THR A 299 -3.54 -5.38 3.63
N ALA A 300 -4.53 -5.70 4.47
CA ALA A 300 -5.93 -5.62 4.10
C ALA A 300 -6.36 -4.15 3.95
N GLY A 301 -7.43 -3.91 3.20
CA GLY A 301 -8.06 -2.59 3.18
C GLY A 301 -8.35 -2.10 4.60
N MET A 302 -8.02 -0.84 4.89
CA MET A 302 -8.17 -0.27 6.23
C MET A 302 -8.52 1.21 6.18
N ASP A 303 -9.38 1.65 7.10
CA ASP A 303 -9.55 3.06 7.42
C ASP A 303 -8.88 3.39 8.76
N VAL A 304 -8.19 4.53 8.80
CA VAL A 304 -7.76 5.18 10.03
C VAL A 304 -8.50 6.49 10.16
N LEU A 305 -9.31 6.59 11.21
CA LEU A 305 -10.14 7.75 11.48
C LEU A 305 -9.57 8.55 12.67
N LEU A 306 -9.44 9.86 12.51
CA LEU A 306 -9.16 10.80 13.60
C LEU A 306 -10.40 11.62 13.89
N ARG A 307 -10.75 11.66 15.18
CA ARG A 307 -11.77 12.54 15.75
C ARG A 307 -11.20 13.15 17.01
N ARG A 308 -11.75 14.28 17.45
CA ARG A 308 -11.23 15.00 18.62
C ARG A 308 -11.08 14.04 19.81
N GLY A 309 -9.83 13.82 20.22
CA GLY A 309 -9.48 12.95 21.34
C GLY A 309 -9.36 11.45 21.04
N LEU A 310 -9.41 11.00 19.77
CA LEU A 310 -9.25 9.59 19.44
C LEU A 310 -8.71 9.30 18.03
N ILE A 311 -8.09 8.14 17.92
CA ILE A 311 -7.79 7.45 16.66
C ILE A 311 -8.48 6.09 16.66
N GLN A 312 -9.07 5.70 15.53
CA GLN A 312 -9.66 4.37 15.37
C GLN A 312 -9.20 3.72 14.06
N TYR A 313 -8.78 2.48 14.15
CA TYR A 313 -8.41 1.61 13.04
C TYR A 313 -9.58 0.68 12.72
N ARG A 314 -9.88 0.53 11.42
CA ARG A 314 -10.91 -0.39 10.92
C ARG A 314 -10.38 -1.12 9.71
N ALA A 315 -10.09 -2.41 9.83
CA ALA A 315 -9.53 -3.20 8.73
C ALA A 315 -10.48 -4.34 8.33
N ILE A 316 -10.48 -4.70 7.05
CA ILE A 316 -11.35 -5.78 6.51
C ILE A 316 -10.71 -7.17 6.56
N GLY A 317 -9.61 -7.33 7.31
CA GLY A 317 -8.95 -8.62 7.49
C GLY A 317 -7.58 -8.49 8.14
N GLY A 318 -6.91 -9.64 8.26
CA GLY A 318 -5.57 -9.74 8.82
C GLY A 318 -5.59 -9.84 10.35
N THR A 319 -4.62 -9.21 11.00
CA THR A 319 -4.48 -9.20 12.46
C THR A 319 -4.22 -7.79 12.97
N LEU A 320 -4.24 -7.59 14.29
CA LEU A 320 -3.82 -6.34 14.92
C LEU A 320 -2.35 -6.50 15.35
N ASP A 321 -1.41 -6.30 14.42
CA ASP A 321 0.05 -6.29 14.67
C ASP A 321 0.50 -4.83 14.76
N LEU A 322 0.83 -4.36 15.97
CA LEU A 322 1.24 -2.98 16.24
C LEU A 322 2.65 -2.91 16.81
N ARG A 323 3.43 -1.96 16.32
CA ARG A 323 4.74 -1.60 16.86
C ARG A 323 4.78 -0.15 17.32
N PHE A 324 5.39 0.04 18.48
CA PHE A 324 5.51 1.31 19.16
C PHE A 324 6.98 1.64 19.33
N THR A 325 7.39 2.81 18.85
CA THR A 325 8.75 3.31 19.10
C THR A 325 8.71 4.45 20.10
N SER A 326 9.57 4.40 21.11
CA SER A 326 9.60 5.41 22.17
C SER A 326 10.11 6.75 21.65
N GLY A 327 10.93 6.77 20.60
CA GLY A 327 11.69 7.93 20.14
C GLY A 327 12.80 8.38 21.09
N SER A 328 13.02 7.68 22.20
CA SER A 328 14.10 7.96 23.14
C SER A 328 15.40 7.33 22.68
N THR A 329 16.51 8.05 22.77
CA THR A 329 17.86 7.50 22.58
C THR A 329 18.39 6.92 23.88
N VAL A 330 19.52 6.20 23.80
CA VAL A 330 20.25 5.71 24.98
C VAL A 330 20.66 6.86 25.92
N GLU A 331 20.91 8.05 25.38
CA GLU A 331 21.29 9.27 26.11
C GLU A 331 20.08 10.00 26.72
N GLY A 332 18.86 9.49 26.52
CA GLY A 332 17.62 10.09 27.02
C GLY A 332 17.10 11.26 26.16
N ASN A 333 17.68 11.51 24.99
CA ASN A 333 17.16 12.49 24.04
C ASN A 333 15.90 11.93 23.37
N ASN A 334 14.90 12.80 23.13
CA ASN A 334 13.70 12.43 22.41
C ASN A 334 13.32 13.55 21.43
N SER A 335 13.05 13.18 20.18
CA SER A 335 12.71 14.11 19.10
C SER A 335 11.90 13.40 18.02
N PRO A 336 11.24 14.15 17.11
CA PRO A 336 10.61 13.56 15.94
C PRO A 336 11.58 12.74 15.07
N ASN A 337 12.82 13.22 14.91
CA ASN A 337 13.84 12.54 14.10
C ASN A 337 14.25 11.18 14.70
N THR A 338 14.40 11.10 16.01
CA THR A 338 14.77 9.84 16.68
C THR A 338 13.60 8.86 16.68
N ALA A 339 12.36 9.32 16.78
CA ALA A 339 11.17 8.47 16.65
C ALA A 339 11.06 7.86 15.25
N ILE A 340 11.14 8.67 14.19
CA ILE A 340 11.06 8.14 12.82
C ILE A 340 12.28 7.27 12.46
N GLN A 341 13.47 7.61 12.95
CA GLN A 341 14.67 6.78 12.75
C GLN A 341 14.51 5.37 13.34
N GLN A 342 13.88 5.23 14.51
CA GLN A 342 13.62 3.91 15.10
C GLN A 342 12.69 3.07 14.23
N TYR A 343 11.64 3.69 13.69
CA TYR A 343 10.75 3.02 12.73
C TYR A 343 11.48 2.62 11.44
N VAL A 344 12.28 3.52 10.86
CA VAL A 344 13.07 3.24 9.63
C VAL A 344 14.09 2.13 9.87
N ASN A 345 14.78 2.12 11.01
CA ASN A 345 15.69 1.04 11.37
C ASN A 345 14.99 -0.32 11.49
N PHE A 346 13.69 -0.33 11.79
CA PHE A 346 12.90 -1.55 11.87
C PHE A 346 12.44 -2.02 10.47
N ILE A 347 11.89 -1.14 9.64
CA ILE A 347 11.40 -1.53 8.30
C ILE A 347 12.50 -1.68 7.24
N GLY A 348 13.71 -1.24 7.54
CA GLY A 348 14.84 -1.23 6.62
C GLY A 348 15.24 0.19 6.22
N ASN A 349 16.55 0.44 6.20
CA ASN A 349 17.08 1.73 5.78
C ASN A 349 16.88 1.93 4.27
N PRO A 350 16.59 3.17 3.82
CA PRO A 350 16.61 3.50 2.40
C PRO A 350 17.94 3.10 1.76
N VAL A 351 17.88 2.57 0.54
CA VAL A 351 19.09 2.26 -0.22
C VAL A 351 19.84 3.54 -0.57
N ILE A 352 21.17 3.49 -0.56
CA ILE A 352 21.99 4.60 -1.07
C ILE A 352 21.82 4.64 -2.58
N HIS A 353 21.31 5.75 -3.10
CA HIS A 353 21.13 5.92 -4.53
C HIS A 353 22.46 6.33 -5.21
N PRO A 354 22.68 5.95 -6.47
CA PRO A 354 23.82 6.42 -7.25
C PRO A 354 23.89 7.95 -7.28
N TYR A 355 25.09 8.54 -7.24
CA TYR A 355 25.25 9.99 -7.12
C TYR A 355 24.53 10.79 -8.23
N TRP A 356 24.48 10.24 -9.44
CA TRP A 356 23.79 10.85 -10.58
C TRP A 356 22.26 10.97 -10.38
N SER A 357 21.63 10.16 -9.53
CA SER A 357 20.17 10.24 -9.33
C SER A 357 19.75 11.51 -8.56
N TYR A 358 20.70 12.27 -8.01
CA TYR A 358 20.45 13.55 -7.37
C TYR A 358 20.49 14.74 -8.35
N GLY A 359 20.90 14.50 -9.60
CA GLY A 359 20.91 15.52 -10.65
C GLY A 359 19.50 15.83 -11.17
N PHE A 360 19.40 16.72 -12.15
CA PHE A 360 18.10 17.05 -12.76
C PHE A 360 17.65 15.96 -13.73
N HIS A 361 16.43 15.48 -13.57
CA HIS A 361 15.81 14.46 -14.42
C HIS A 361 14.75 15.11 -15.31
N LEU A 362 14.73 14.77 -16.60
CA LEU A 362 13.70 15.22 -17.54
C LEU A 362 12.84 14.04 -17.98
N CYS A 363 11.53 14.14 -17.76
CA CYS A 363 10.54 13.14 -18.14
C CYS A 363 9.32 13.81 -18.76
N ARG A 364 8.64 13.11 -19.67
CA ARG A 364 7.26 13.42 -20.07
C ARG A 364 6.64 12.20 -20.75
N TRP A 365 5.33 12.08 -20.58
CA TRP A 365 4.46 11.36 -21.50
C TRP A 365 4.29 12.15 -22.81
N GLY A 366 4.35 11.46 -23.95
CA GLY A 366 4.07 11.98 -25.28
C GLY A 366 5.31 12.42 -26.07
N TYR A 367 6.45 11.74 -25.94
CA TYR A 367 7.55 11.89 -26.91
C TYR A 367 7.19 11.13 -28.19
N ASN A 368 7.15 11.80 -29.35
CA ASN A 368 6.65 11.15 -30.56
C ASN A 368 7.66 10.18 -31.19
N ASN A 369 8.97 10.48 -31.09
CA ASN A 369 10.05 9.67 -31.67
C ASN A 369 11.43 10.03 -31.08
N VAL A 370 12.47 9.28 -31.48
CA VAL A 370 13.87 9.52 -31.07
C VAL A 370 14.34 10.94 -31.39
N SER A 371 14.03 11.46 -32.58
CA SER A 371 14.51 12.78 -33.02
C SER A 371 13.93 13.91 -32.19
N GLU A 372 12.66 13.84 -31.79
CA GLU A 372 12.06 14.82 -30.87
C GLU A 372 12.72 14.75 -29.48
N THR A 373 12.91 13.55 -28.95
CA THR A 373 13.60 13.35 -27.66
C THR A 373 15.01 13.96 -27.71
N GLN A 374 15.77 13.67 -28.76
CA GLN A 374 17.11 14.21 -28.98
C GLN A 374 17.13 15.74 -29.11
N ALA A 375 16.15 16.32 -29.82
CA ALA A 375 16.06 17.77 -29.99
C ALA A 375 15.82 18.49 -28.65
N ILE A 376 15.03 17.89 -27.75
CA ILE A 376 14.79 18.43 -26.40
C ILE A 376 16.07 18.35 -25.55
N ILE A 377 16.80 17.22 -25.60
CA ILE A 377 18.09 17.07 -24.93
C ILE A 377 19.09 18.12 -25.43
N ASP A 378 19.17 18.33 -26.75
CA ASP A 378 20.07 19.30 -27.36
C ASP A 378 19.68 20.74 -26.99
N ALA A 379 18.39 21.06 -26.92
CA ALA A 379 17.90 22.38 -26.50
C ALA A 379 18.22 22.67 -25.02
N MET A 380 18.08 21.68 -24.13
CA MET A 380 18.51 21.82 -22.72
C MET A 380 19.99 22.21 -22.63
N ARG A 381 20.83 21.55 -23.45
CA ARG A 381 22.26 21.86 -23.54
C ARG A 381 22.56 23.23 -24.13
N GLU A 382 21.91 23.59 -25.24
CA GLU A 382 22.06 24.90 -25.88
C GLU A 382 21.73 26.04 -24.91
N HIS A 383 20.74 25.83 -24.04
CA HIS A 383 20.31 26.80 -23.03
C HIS A 383 21.04 26.67 -21.69
N ASN A 384 22.08 25.83 -21.59
CA ASN A 384 22.85 25.58 -20.36
C ASN A 384 21.97 25.15 -19.16
N ILE A 385 20.91 24.40 -19.41
CA ILE A 385 20.09 23.79 -18.36
C ILE A 385 20.71 22.44 -18.00
N PRO A 386 21.08 22.20 -16.73
CA PRO A 386 21.60 20.91 -16.31
C PRO A 386 20.60 19.80 -16.59
N LEU A 387 21.06 18.72 -17.21
CA LEU A 387 20.31 17.50 -17.42
C LEU A 387 21.23 16.33 -17.07
N GLU A 388 20.87 15.60 -16.03
CA GLU A 388 21.62 14.41 -15.61
C GLU A 388 20.99 13.15 -16.20
N VAL A 389 19.65 13.08 -16.23
CA VAL A 389 18.92 11.86 -16.62
C VAL A 389 17.76 12.18 -17.56
N GLN A 390 17.73 11.53 -18.72
CA GLN A 390 16.58 11.51 -19.60
C GLN A 390 15.70 10.30 -19.29
N TRP A 391 14.40 10.52 -19.17
CA TRP A 391 13.39 9.48 -19.01
C TRP A 391 12.51 9.42 -20.24
N ASN A 392 12.16 8.23 -20.70
CA ASN A 392 11.12 8.03 -21.70
C ASN A 392 9.98 7.19 -21.11
N ASP A 393 8.77 7.76 -21.20
CA ASP A 393 7.50 7.13 -20.88
C ASP A 393 7.11 6.10 -21.97
N ILE A 394 5.94 5.48 -21.86
CA ILE A 394 5.48 4.30 -22.61
C ILE A 394 5.47 4.49 -24.14
N ASP A 395 5.62 5.72 -24.64
CA ASP A 395 5.63 6.02 -26.07
C ASP A 395 6.77 5.31 -26.82
N TYR A 396 7.87 4.96 -26.16
CA TYR A 396 8.97 4.28 -26.83
C TYR A 396 8.66 2.80 -27.13
N LEU A 397 7.67 2.22 -26.45
CA LEU A 397 7.30 0.81 -26.56
C LEU A 397 6.53 0.55 -27.87
N GLN A 398 6.75 -0.62 -28.47
CA GLN A 398 5.92 -1.10 -29.58
C GLN A 398 4.55 -1.47 -29.03
N GLU A 399 3.51 -0.72 -29.42
CA GLU A 399 2.12 -0.98 -28.97
C GLU A 399 1.99 -1.06 -27.44
N PHE A 400 2.79 -0.27 -26.69
CA PHE A 400 2.82 -0.28 -25.21
C PHE A 400 3.23 -1.61 -24.58
N ARG A 401 3.84 -2.51 -25.36
CA ARG A 401 4.32 -3.81 -24.86
C ARG A 401 5.67 -3.63 -24.19
N ASP A 402 5.76 -3.87 -22.90
CA ASP A 402 7.02 -3.80 -22.15
C ASP A 402 8.14 -4.61 -22.81
N PHE A 403 9.38 -4.18 -22.56
CA PHE A 403 10.60 -4.81 -23.09
C PHE A 403 10.73 -4.79 -24.62
N THR A 404 10.06 -3.85 -25.29
CA THR A 404 10.15 -3.64 -26.74
C THR A 404 10.55 -2.20 -27.08
N THR A 405 10.76 -1.93 -28.37
CA THR A 405 10.98 -0.59 -28.91
C THR A 405 10.16 -0.44 -30.18
N ASP A 406 9.42 0.66 -30.35
CA ASP A 406 8.61 0.91 -31.53
C ASP A 406 9.51 1.00 -32.79
N PRO A 407 9.37 0.08 -33.78
CA PRO A 407 10.29 0.03 -34.91
C PRO A 407 10.17 1.21 -35.89
N GLN A 408 9.12 2.02 -35.79
CA GLN A 408 8.93 3.20 -36.65
C GLN A 408 9.31 4.50 -35.94
N ARG A 409 8.89 4.65 -34.68
CA ARG A 409 9.07 5.90 -33.91
C ARG A 409 10.33 5.86 -33.05
N PHE A 410 10.71 4.69 -32.55
CA PHE A 410 11.90 4.45 -31.73
C PHE A 410 12.74 3.30 -32.29
N PRO A 411 13.17 3.35 -33.57
CA PRO A 411 13.89 2.23 -34.14
C PRO A 411 15.21 2.02 -33.38
N GLN A 412 15.54 0.76 -33.13
CA GLN A 412 16.59 0.36 -32.17
C GLN A 412 17.93 1.04 -32.42
N LYS A 413 18.34 1.19 -33.68
CA LYS A 413 19.64 1.77 -34.04
C LYS A 413 19.71 3.25 -33.68
N GLU A 414 18.68 4.01 -34.05
CA GLU A 414 18.57 5.44 -33.76
C GLU A 414 18.43 5.67 -32.25
N PHE A 415 17.64 4.84 -31.58
CA PHE A 415 17.43 4.94 -30.14
C PHE A 415 18.70 4.63 -29.35
N ALA A 416 19.41 3.56 -29.70
CA ALA A 416 20.71 3.24 -29.12
C ALA A 416 21.75 4.34 -29.38
N ALA A 417 21.75 4.98 -30.55
CA ALA A 417 22.65 6.10 -30.84
C ALA A 417 22.35 7.33 -29.97
N MET A 418 21.07 7.64 -29.71
CA MET A 418 20.66 8.71 -28.80
C MET A 418 21.14 8.43 -27.37
N ILE A 419 20.95 7.21 -26.88
CA ILE A 419 21.38 6.77 -25.56
C ILE A 419 22.91 6.78 -25.44
N GLN A 420 23.63 6.33 -26.47
CA GLN A 420 25.09 6.41 -26.52
C GLN A 420 25.56 7.87 -26.43
N LYS A 421 24.88 8.81 -27.11
CA LYS A 421 25.20 10.23 -26.99
C LYS A 421 24.97 10.76 -25.57
N LEU A 422 23.91 10.33 -24.86
CA LEU A 422 23.76 10.66 -23.43
C LEU A 422 24.96 10.16 -22.62
N ARG A 423 25.33 8.88 -22.80
CA ARG A 423 26.48 8.27 -22.12
C ARG A 423 27.81 8.98 -22.39
N ASP A 424 28.09 9.32 -23.64
CA ASP A 424 29.30 10.04 -24.05
C ASP A 424 29.39 11.44 -23.40
N ASN A 425 28.25 11.97 -22.96
CA ASN A 425 28.17 13.23 -22.24
C ASN A 425 28.01 13.06 -20.72
N HIS A 426 28.28 11.86 -20.19
CA HIS A 426 28.13 11.52 -18.77
C HIS A 426 26.70 11.71 -18.24
N GLN A 427 25.69 11.47 -19.09
CA GLN A 427 24.28 11.50 -18.73
C GLN A 427 23.70 10.08 -18.72
N HIS A 428 22.54 9.93 -18.10
CA HIS A 428 21.88 8.65 -17.87
C HIS A 428 20.52 8.56 -18.60
N TYR A 429 20.10 7.34 -18.87
CA TYR A 429 18.82 7.04 -19.51
C TYR A 429 17.98 6.08 -18.65
N ILE A 430 16.70 6.38 -18.46
CA ILE A 430 15.74 5.56 -17.72
C ILE A 430 14.47 5.31 -18.57
N PRO A 431 14.17 4.07 -18.96
CA PRO A 431 12.87 3.69 -19.49
C PRO A 431 11.83 3.46 -18.38
N ILE A 432 10.57 3.72 -18.70
CA ILE A 432 9.42 3.14 -17.98
C ILE A 432 9.27 1.65 -18.32
N ILE A 433 8.85 0.86 -17.34
CA ILE A 433 8.37 -0.52 -17.48
C ILE A 433 7.12 -0.62 -16.60
N ASP A 434 6.02 -1.13 -17.13
CA ASP A 434 4.80 -1.32 -16.36
C ASP A 434 4.77 -2.70 -15.67
N MET A 435 3.85 -2.90 -14.72
CA MET A 435 3.67 -4.22 -14.08
C MET A 435 2.76 -5.18 -14.88
N ALA A 436 2.08 -4.66 -15.91
CA ALA A 436 1.05 -5.37 -16.66
C ALA A 436 1.59 -5.85 -18.02
N ILE A 437 1.65 -7.16 -18.20
CA ILE A 437 2.25 -7.79 -19.37
C ILE A 437 1.16 -8.14 -20.39
N PRO A 438 1.28 -7.74 -21.66
CA PRO A 438 0.28 -8.04 -22.67
C PRO A 438 0.00 -9.54 -22.71
N LYS A 439 -1.29 -9.89 -22.73
CA LYS A 439 -1.68 -11.29 -22.87
C LYS A 439 -1.27 -11.76 -24.27
N ALA A 440 -0.16 -12.49 -24.35
CA ALA A 440 0.37 -13.02 -25.60
C ALA A 440 1.01 -14.40 -25.37
N PRO A 441 1.01 -15.28 -26.40
CA PRO A 441 0.54 -15.06 -27.76
C PRO A 441 -0.99 -15.11 -27.85
N THR A 442 -1.61 -14.17 -28.55
CA THR A 442 -3.06 -14.19 -28.85
C THR A 442 -3.40 -15.05 -30.08
N ASN A 443 -2.44 -15.25 -30.98
CA ASN A 443 -2.55 -16.07 -32.17
C ASN A 443 -1.16 -16.55 -32.64
N ALA A 444 -1.10 -17.37 -33.68
CA ALA A 444 0.15 -17.98 -34.16
C ALA A 444 1.20 -16.99 -34.69
N SER A 445 0.82 -15.75 -35.02
CA SER A 445 1.75 -14.70 -35.50
C SER A 445 2.22 -13.74 -34.41
N ASP A 446 1.59 -13.76 -33.23
CA ASP A 446 1.89 -12.86 -32.12
C ASP A 446 3.02 -13.44 -31.25
N THR A 447 4.26 -13.09 -31.59
CA THR A 447 5.44 -13.56 -30.83
C THR A 447 5.84 -12.50 -29.80
N TYR A 448 5.70 -12.82 -28.52
CA TYR A 448 6.09 -11.92 -27.43
C TYR A 448 6.70 -12.70 -26.27
N TYR A 449 8.03 -12.63 -26.18
CA TYR A 449 8.82 -13.46 -25.26
C TYR A 449 8.44 -13.27 -23.78
N PRO A 450 8.29 -12.04 -23.24
CA PRO A 450 7.90 -11.87 -21.83
C PRO A 450 6.58 -12.57 -21.49
N GLY A 451 5.60 -12.51 -22.40
CA GLY A 451 4.32 -13.22 -22.27
C GLY A 451 4.46 -14.75 -22.32
N THR A 452 5.11 -15.29 -23.36
CA THR A 452 5.31 -16.75 -23.48
C THR A 452 6.10 -17.30 -22.30
N ARG A 453 7.17 -16.60 -21.90
CA ARG A 453 8.04 -17.01 -20.81
C ARG A 453 7.35 -16.93 -19.47
N GLY A 454 6.47 -15.94 -19.27
CA GLY A 454 5.66 -15.83 -18.06
C GLY A 454 4.69 -17.01 -17.91
N ASN A 455 4.09 -17.46 -19.02
CA ASN A 455 3.26 -18.67 -19.01
C ASN A 455 4.07 -19.94 -18.73
N GLU A 456 5.27 -20.08 -19.32
CA GLU A 456 6.16 -21.23 -19.09
C GLU A 456 6.61 -21.36 -17.64
N LEU A 457 6.85 -20.23 -16.97
CA LEU A 457 7.30 -20.16 -15.58
C LEU A 457 6.16 -20.10 -14.56
N ASP A 458 4.91 -20.03 -15.04
CA ASP A 458 3.70 -19.92 -14.21
C ASP A 458 3.74 -18.73 -13.22
N VAL A 459 4.10 -17.54 -13.72
CA VAL A 459 4.31 -16.33 -12.88
C VAL A 459 3.14 -15.35 -12.90
N PHE A 460 2.06 -15.61 -13.64
CA PHE A 460 0.93 -14.69 -13.71
C PHE A 460 -0.10 -14.94 -12.61
N LEU A 461 -0.70 -13.87 -12.10
CA LEU A 461 -1.80 -13.93 -11.13
C LEU A 461 -2.95 -14.79 -11.67
N LYS A 462 -3.62 -15.52 -10.76
CA LYS A 462 -4.72 -16.43 -11.09
C LYS A 462 -5.98 -16.06 -10.33
N ASN A 463 -7.12 -16.24 -10.98
CA ASN A 463 -8.43 -16.29 -10.35
C ASN A 463 -8.54 -17.50 -9.41
N ARG A 464 -9.51 -17.46 -8.50
CA ARG A 464 -9.83 -18.56 -7.55
C ARG A 464 -10.06 -19.93 -8.20
N ASN A 465 -10.53 -19.98 -9.44
CA ASN A 465 -10.75 -21.23 -10.18
C ASN A 465 -9.47 -21.78 -10.86
N GLY A 466 -8.31 -21.14 -10.63
CA GLY A 466 -7.02 -21.49 -11.22
C GLY A 466 -6.78 -20.93 -12.62
N SER A 467 -7.75 -20.27 -13.25
CA SER A 467 -7.53 -19.56 -14.52
C SER A 467 -6.73 -18.29 -14.31
N GLU A 468 -5.92 -17.88 -15.29
CA GLU A 468 -5.17 -16.63 -15.24
C GLU A 468 -6.09 -15.42 -15.06
N TYR A 469 -5.70 -14.47 -14.22
CA TYR A 469 -6.38 -13.20 -14.05
C TYR A 469 -5.98 -12.25 -15.17
N ILE A 470 -6.97 -11.75 -15.90
CA ILE A 470 -6.75 -10.84 -17.03
C ILE A 470 -7.36 -9.49 -16.67
N GLY A 471 -6.57 -8.43 -16.72
CA GLY A 471 -7.07 -7.05 -16.64
C GLY A 471 -6.93 -6.35 -17.99
N GLU A 472 -6.94 -5.01 -17.94
CA GLU A 472 -6.71 -4.17 -19.11
C GLU A 472 -5.83 -2.99 -18.72
N VAL A 473 -4.75 -2.74 -19.45
CA VAL A 473 -3.86 -1.59 -19.28
C VAL A 473 -3.50 -1.04 -20.68
N TRP A 474 -2.42 -0.27 -20.83
CA TRP A 474 -1.99 0.35 -22.08
C TRP A 474 -1.94 -0.60 -23.30
N PRO A 475 -1.36 -1.81 -23.22
CA PRO A 475 -1.31 -2.71 -24.38
C PRO A 475 -2.63 -3.47 -24.64
N GLY A 476 -3.72 -3.13 -23.94
CA GLY A 476 -5.00 -3.85 -24.00
C GLY A 476 -5.10 -4.90 -22.89
N TYR A 477 -5.55 -6.11 -23.21
CA TYR A 477 -5.64 -7.17 -22.21
C TYR A 477 -4.27 -7.59 -21.69
N THR A 478 -4.14 -7.64 -20.37
CA THR A 478 -2.88 -7.89 -19.69
C THR A 478 -3.00 -8.94 -18.61
N SER A 479 -1.94 -9.71 -18.48
CA SER A 479 -1.63 -10.55 -17.32
C SER A 479 -0.80 -9.73 -16.34
N PHE A 480 -0.87 -10.05 -15.05
CA PHE A 480 -0.09 -9.37 -14.01
C PHE A 480 0.88 -10.37 -13.40
N VAL A 481 2.15 -9.97 -13.24
CA VAL A 481 3.15 -10.84 -12.61
C VAL A 481 2.85 -10.91 -11.11
N ASP A 482 2.65 -12.13 -10.63
CA ASP A 482 2.59 -12.45 -9.22
C ASP A 482 3.99 -12.31 -8.61
N GLN A 483 4.23 -11.21 -7.89
CA GLN A 483 5.52 -10.93 -7.27
C GLN A 483 5.88 -11.95 -6.17
N GLN A 484 4.92 -12.77 -5.71
CA GLN A 484 5.13 -13.82 -4.72
C GLN A 484 5.35 -15.20 -5.35
N SER A 485 5.21 -15.34 -6.67
CA SER A 485 5.54 -16.59 -7.37
C SER A 485 7.03 -16.88 -7.26
N GLU A 486 7.38 -18.14 -6.97
CA GLU A 486 8.77 -18.61 -6.81
C GLU A 486 9.65 -18.26 -8.03
N ASN A 487 9.06 -18.21 -9.23
CA ASN A 487 9.77 -17.93 -10.47
C ASN A 487 9.70 -16.47 -10.92
N ALA A 488 9.01 -15.58 -10.19
CA ALA A 488 8.85 -14.18 -10.58
C ALA A 488 10.19 -13.45 -10.68
N GLY A 489 11.09 -13.68 -9.70
CA GLY A 489 12.44 -13.10 -9.72
C GLY A 489 13.27 -13.58 -10.90
N GLN A 490 13.13 -14.85 -11.30
CA GLN A 490 13.78 -15.38 -12.50
C GLN A 490 13.22 -14.70 -13.76
N TRP A 491 11.90 -14.60 -13.88
CA TRP A 491 11.23 -13.98 -15.01
C TRP A 491 11.66 -12.51 -15.18
N TRP A 492 11.63 -11.71 -14.10
CA TRP A 492 12.09 -10.31 -14.13
C TRP A 492 13.55 -10.19 -14.53
N THR A 493 14.41 -11.05 -13.98
CA THR A 493 15.85 -11.04 -14.30
C THR A 493 16.10 -11.35 -15.77
N GLU A 494 15.41 -12.35 -16.33
CA GLU A 494 15.51 -12.72 -17.75
C GLU A 494 14.97 -11.59 -18.66
N ALA A 495 13.80 -11.05 -18.34
CA ALA A 495 13.17 -9.98 -19.14
C ALA A 495 14.03 -8.71 -19.16
N ILE A 496 14.48 -8.24 -17.99
CA ILE A 496 15.34 -7.06 -17.85
C ILE A 496 16.69 -7.27 -18.53
N ARG A 497 17.31 -8.45 -18.37
CA ARG A 497 18.58 -8.76 -19.04
C ARG A 497 18.44 -8.73 -20.56
N ASN A 498 17.43 -9.41 -21.10
CA ASN A 498 17.19 -9.43 -22.54
C ASN A 498 16.91 -8.03 -23.08
N PHE A 499 16.17 -7.21 -22.34
CA PHE A 499 15.92 -5.83 -22.73
C PHE A 499 17.19 -4.95 -22.66
N SER A 500 18.10 -5.20 -21.71
CA SER A 500 19.38 -4.50 -21.63
C SER A 500 20.32 -4.76 -22.82
N GLU A 501 20.10 -5.86 -23.56
CA GLU A 501 20.81 -6.15 -24.82
C GLU A 501 20.28 -5.31 -26.00
N ILE A 502 19.07 -4.76 -25.86
CA ILE A 502 18.38 -3.93 -26.86
C ILE A 502 18.54 -2.44 -26.54
N VAL A 503 18.41 -2.08 -25.26
CA VAL A 503 18.39 -0.70 -24.75
C VAL A 503 19.34 -0.59 -23.57
N ASP A 504 20.33 0.30 -23.66
CA ASP A 504 21.35 0.49 -22.64
C ASP A 504 20.94 1.52 -21.59
N PHE A 505 20.17 1.09 -20.57
CA PHE A 505 19.63 1.95 -19.53
C PHE A 505 20.42 1.93 -18.21
N SER A 506 20.34 3.02 -17.45
CA SER A 506 21.04 3.19 -16.16
C SER A 506 20.18 2.85 -14.93
N GLY A 507 18.88 2.71 -15.11
CA GLY A 507 17.88 2.39 -14.10
C GLY A 507 16.53 2.13 -14.75
N ILE A 508 15.51 1.79 -13.96
CA ILE A 508 14.15 1.50 -14.44
C ILE A 508 13.17 2.35 -13.64
N TRP A 509 12.15 2.87 -14.31
CA TRP A 509 10.94 3.39 -13.71
C TRP A 509 9.87 2.30 -13.76
N LEU A 510 9.50 1.73 -12.61
CA LEU A 510 8.38 0.79 -12.52
C LEU A 510 7.09 1.58 -12.24
N ASP A 511 6.07 1.44 -13.07
CA ASP A 511 4.80 2.16 -12.93
C ASP A 511 3.57 1.22 -12.96
N MET A 512 2.41 1.78 -12.64
CA MET A 512 1.11 1.09 -12.64
C MET A 512 1.05 -0.13 -11.69
N ASN A 513 1.82 -0.08 -10.61
CA ASN A 513 2.14 -1.22 -9.76
C ASN A 513 1.35 -1.29 -8.44
N GLU A 514 0.20 -0.61 -8.36
CA GLU A 514 -0.72 -0.71 -7.25
C GLU A 514 -1.25 -2.13 -6.98
N PRO A 515 -1.58 -2.99 -7.99
CA PRO A 515 -1.53 -2.86 -9.46
C PRO A 515 -2.73 -2.15 -10.10
N SER A 516 -2.52 -1.28 -11.09
CA SER A 516 -3.61 -0.62 -11.83
C SER A 516 -4.26 -1.50 -12.89
N SER A 517 -5.56 -1.30 -13.13
CA SER A 517 -6.33 -1.95 -14.21
C SER A 517 -7.46 -1.05 -14.69
N PHE A 518 -7.55 -0.79 -15.98
CA PHE A 518 -8.59 0.06 -16.60
C PHE A 518 -9.99 -0.55 -16.58
N VAL A 519 -10.08 -1.84 -16.22
CA VAL A 519 -11.34 -2.53 -15.95
C VAL A 519 -11.43 -2.96 -14.49
N VAL A 520 -12.66 -2.97 -13.98
CA VAL A 520 -12.98 -3.45 -12.64
C VAL A 520 -12.97 -4.98 -12.64
N GLY A 521 -12.03 -5.59 -11.93
CA GLY A 521 -11.95 -7.04 -11.82
C GLY A 521 -11.42 -7.72 -13.08
N ASN A 522 -11.73 -9.01 -13.23
CA ASN A 522 -11.25 -9.81 -14.34
C ASN A 522 -12.00 -9.48 -15.64
N ALA A 523 -11.25 -9.11 -16.68
CA ALA A 523 -11.72 -8.80 -18.02
C ALA A 523 -12.13 -10.06 -18.81
N ALA A 524 -11.52 -11.21 -18.51
CA ALA A 524 -11.72 -12.44 -19.27
C ALA A 524 -12.88 -13.29 -18.73
N GLY A 525 -13.97 -13.39 -19.50
CA GLY A 525 -15.03 -14.38 -19.32
C GLY A 525 -15.03 -15.43 -20.45
N PRO A 526 -15.90 -16.47 -20.38
CA PRO A 526 -15.95 -17.55 -21.39
C PRO A 526 -16.18 -17.09 -22.83
N GLU A 527 -16.73 -15.89 -23.02
CA GLU A 527 -17.04 -15.31 -24.33
C GLU A 527 -16.06 -14.20 -24.75
N THR A 528 -15.04 -13.88 -23.93
CA THR A 528 -14.09 -12.81 -24.23
C THR A 528 -13.13 -13.24 -25.35
N ASN A 529 -13.16 -12.53 -26.48
CA ASN A 529 -12.17 -12.69 -27.53
C ASN A 529 -10.95 -11.81 -27.25
N LEU A 530 -9.90 -12.42 -26.71
CA LEU A 530 -8.64 -11.74 -26.37
C LEU A 530 -7.88 -11.18 -27.60
N SER A 531 -8.26 -11.57 -28.81
CA SER A 531 -7.64 -11.09 -30.07
C SER A 531 -8.29 -9.82 -30.65
N ASP A 532 -9.42 -9.35 -30.09
CA ASP A 532 -10.27 -8.30 -30.71
C ASP A 532 -10.38 -7.03 -29.85
N THR A 533 -9.33 -6.69 -29.10
CA THR A 533 -9.30 -5.48 -28.28
C THR A 533 -8.34 -4.47 -28.88
N PRO A 534 -8.81 -3.25 -29.24
CA PRO A 534 -7.92 -2.23 -29.74
C PRO A 534 -6.95 -1.86 -28.62
N ALA A 535 -5.65 -2.04 -28.87
CA ALA A 535 -4.63 -1.45 -28.00
C ALA A 535 -4.91 0.07 -27.88
N TYR A 536 -4.64 0.64 -26.71
CA TYR A 536 -4.75 2.09 -26.55
C TYR A 536 -3.94 2.75 -27.66
N THR A 537 -4.45 3.81 -28.27
CA THR A 537 -3.64 4.58 -29.21
C THR A 537 -2.85 5.59 -28.41
N ALA A 538 -1.56 5.76 -28.75
CA ALA A 538 -0.71 6.75 -28.10
C ALA A 538 -1.44 8.08 -28.04
N ALA A 539 -1.52 8.68 -26.85
CA ALA A 539 -2.03 10.03 -26.73
C ALA A 539 -1.14 10.93 -27.60
N THR A 540 -1.70 11.42 -28.72
CA THR A 540 -1.03 12.38 -29.59
C THR A 540 -0.94 13.69 -28.83
N SER A 541 0.27 14.04 -28.38
CA SER A 541 0.60 15.21 -27.56
C SER A 541 -0.20 15.33 -26.25
N VAL A 542 0.48 15.57 -25.13
CA VAL A 542 -0.19 16.11 -23.95
C VAL A 542 -0.66 17.53 -24.32
N ALA A 543 -1.89 17.64 -24.79
CA ALA A 543 -2.53 18.91 -25.08
C ALA A 543 -2.91 19.58 -23.76
N GLY A 544 -2.06 20.47 -23.29
CA GLY A 544 -2.35 21.35 -22.16
C GLY A 544 -1.11 21.69 -21.35
N TRP A 545 -1.34 22.47 -20.30
CA TRP A 545 -0.30 22.84 -19.34
C TRP A 545 -0.56 22.14 -18.00
N PRO A 546 0.47 21.95 -17.16
CA PRO A 546 0.28 21.44 -15.80
C PRO A 546 -0.82 22.20 -15.05
N GLN A 547 -1.53 21.52 -14.16
CA GLN A 547 -2.57 22.16 -13.36
C GLN A 547 -2.00 23.38 -12.63
N GLY A 548 -2.71 24.52 -12.70
CA GLY A 548 -2.28 25.78 -12.12
C GLY A 548 -1.25 26.57 -12.95
N TYR A 549 -0.71 26.02 -14.04
CA TYR A 549 0.15 26.77 -14.95
C TYR A 549 -0.68 27.62 -15.91
N ASN A 550 -0.33 28.91 -16.04
CA ASN A 550 -0.93 29.83 -17.00
C ASN A 550 0.04 30.15 -18.14
N ASN A 551 -0.17 29.56 -19.31
CA ASN A 551 0.71 29.77 -20.46
C ASN A 551 0.56 31.15 -21.12
N LEU A 552 -0.59 31.81 -20.97
CA LEU A 552 -0.75 33.21 -21.40
C LEU A 552 0.14 34.17 -20.61
N THR A 553 0.42 33.84 -19.35
CA THR A 553 1.25 34.66 -18.46
C THR A 553 2.72 34.31 -18.58
N TRP A 554 3.04 33.02 -18.66
CA TRP A 554 4.41 32.52 -18.46
C TRP A 554 5.05 31.92 -19.72
N GLY A 555 4.34 31.90 -20.86
CA GLY A 555 4.82 31.32 -22.10
C GLY A 555 4.88 29.80 -22.02
N THR A 556 5.85 29.18 -22.70
CA THR A 556 5.93 27.73 -22.85
C THR A 556 6.86 27.00 -21.87
N SER A 557 7.42 27.67 -20.87
CA SER A 557 8.47 27.09 -20.01
C SER A 557 8.14 27.07 -18.51
N GLY A 558 8.14 25.87 -17.93
CA GLY A 558 8.54 25.54 -16.56
C GLY A 558 7.69 26.04 -15.37
N ASN A 559 7.63 25.24 -14.29
CA ASN A 559 6.94 25.60 -13.03
C ASN A 559 7.60 26.75 -12.23
N ILE A 560 8.80 27.18 -12.64
CA ILE A 560 9.56 28.30 -12.06
C ILE A 560 10.16 29.11 -13.21
N THR A 561 10.04 30.44 -13.12
CA THR A 561 10.70 31.38 -14.02
C THR A 561 12.19 31.49 -13.72
N VAL A 562 12.99 32.01 -14.66
CA VAL A 562 14.44 32.26 -14.49
C VAL A 562 14.76 33.12 -13.25
N ASN A 563 13.80 33.92 -12.75
CA ASN A 563 13.96 34.75 -11.56
C ASN A 563 13.45 34.10 -10.26
N GLY A 564 13.09 32.81 -10.28
CA GLY A 564 12.63 32.07 -9.09
C GLY A 564 11.16 32.27 -8.73
N SER A 565 10.38 33.04 -9.52
CA SER A 565 8.94 33.15 -9.29
C SER A 565 8.22 31.88 -9.75
N TYR A 566 7.36 31.34 -8.89
CA TYR A 566 6.46 30.23 -9.25
C TYR A 566 5.53 30.65 -10.38
N THR A 567 5.40 29.80 -11.40
CA THR A 567 4.44 30.00 -12.50
C THR A 567 3.07 29.40 -12.19
N PHE A 568 2.94 28.73 -11.04
CA PHE A 568 1.69 28.18 -10.51
C PHE A 568 0.78 29.27 -9.93
N LYS A 569 -0.48 29.30 -10.35
CA LYS A 569 -1.56 30.11 -9.78
C LYS A 569 -2.63 29.18 -9.21
N GLN A 570 -3.02 29.42 -7.96
CA GLN A 570 -4.09 28.67 -7.29
C GLN A 570 -5.45 29.01 -7.90
N GLY A 571 -6.26 28.00 -8.21
CA GLY A 571 -7.61 28.13 -8.81
C GLY A 571 -7.69 27.72 -10.28
N PRO A 572 -8.88 27.78 -10.91
CA PRO A 572 -9.05 27.47 -12.32
C PRO A 572 -8.29 28.50 -13.17
N VAL A 573 -7.25 28.05 -13.85
CA VAL A 573 -6.42 28.89 -14.71
C VAL A 573 -6.95 28.80 -16.14
N GLN A 574 -7.30 29.95 -16.73
CA GLN A 574 -7.63 30.00 -18.15
C GLN A 574 -6.36 29.77 -18.97
N ASN A 575 -6.28 28.60 -19.57
CA ASN A 575 -5.31 28.26 -20.61
C ASN A 575 -6.03 28.37 -21.95
N ASN A 576 -5.32 28.82 -22.99
CA ASN A 576 -5.80 28.88 -24.38
C ASN A 576 -5.88 27.49 -25.06
N ASP A 577 -5.86 26.42 -24.26
CA ASP A 577 -6.09 25.07 -24.73
C ASP A 577 -7.53 24.67 -24.37
N ASN A 578 -8.36 24.39 -25.37
CA ASN A 578 -9.72 23.86 -25.22
C ASN A 578 -9.71 22.39 -24.71
N SER A 579 -8.69 21.99 -23.93
CA SER A 579 -8.41 20.60 -23.54
C SER A 579 -9.01 20.18 -22.20
N GLN A 580 -9.50 21.12 -21.36
CA GLN A 580 -10.36 20.76 -20.22
C GLN A 580 -11.65 20.05 -20.68
N GLN A 581 -12.08 20.27 -21.93
CA GLN A 581 -13.18 19.52 -22.52
C GLN A 581 -12.76 18.15 -23.07
N ARG A 582 -11.47 17.86 -23.32
CA ARG A 582 -11.04 16.58 -23.93
C ARG A 582 -10.56 15.51 -22.96
N ARG A 583 -9.95 15.86 -21.82
CA ARG A 583 -9.84 14.89 -20.72
C ARG A 583 -11.24 14.47 -20.30
N SER A 584 -12.18 15.40 -20.20
CA SER A 584 -13.58 15.05 -19.93
C SER A 584 -14.27 14.31 -21.09
N LEU A 585 -13.81 14.37 -22.35
CA LEU A 585 -14.42 13.61 -23.46
C LEU A 585 -13.84 12.19 -23.61
N LEU A 586 -12.55 11.98 -23.34
CA LEU A 586 -11.99 10.62 -23.20
C LEU A 586 -12.58 9.95 -21.96
N THR A 587 -12.66 10.66 -20.84
CA THR A 587 -13.32 10.14 -19.64
C THR A 587 -14.84 10.05 -19.82
N ALA A 588 -15.53 10.95 -20.55
CA ALA A 588 -16.99 10.84 -20.74
C ALA A 588 -17.41 9.83 -21.81
N THR A 589 -16.60 9.56 -22.85
CA THR A 589 -16.89 8.48 -23.80
C THR A 589 -16.56 7.13 -23.17
N ILE A 590 -15.47 7.02 -22.39
CA ILE A 590 -15.15 5.81 -21.61
C ILE A 590 -16.16 5.61 -20.47
N ILE A 591 -16.55 6.66 -19.73
CA ILE A 591 -17.61 6.59 -18.72
C ILE A 591 -18.93 6.23 -19.39
N ARG A 592 -19.31 6.80 -20.54
CA ARG A 592 -20.58 6.45 -21.20
C ARG A 592 -20.59 5.05 -21.79
N GLU A 593 -19.49 4.57 -22.36
CA GLU A 593 -19.41 3.20 -22.90
C GLU A 593 -19.28 2.17 -21.78
N GLN A 594 -18.54 2.47 -20.70
CA GLN A 594 -18.51 1.63 -19.49
C GLN A 594 -19.83 1.69 -18.71
N GLU A 595 -20.49 2.86 -18.62
CA GLU A 595 -21.85 3.00 -18.08
C GLU A 595 -22.84 2.25 -18.96
N ASP A 596 -22.76 2.31 -20.29
CA ASP A 596 -23.65 1.55 -21.18
C ASP A 596 -23.40 0.04 -21.10
N VAL A 597 -22.16 -0.41 -20.86
CA VAL A 597 -21.83 -1.82 -20.62
C VAL A 597 -22.28 -2.26 -19.22
N LEU A 598 -22.12 -1.43 -18.20
CA LEU A 598 -22.64 -1.65 -16.84
C LEU A 598 -24.18 -1.65 -16.81
N ILE A 599 -24.83 -0.72 -17.50
CA ILE A 599 -26.28 -0.62 -17.67
C ILE A 599 -26.80 -1.78 -18.51
N LYS A 600 -26.08 -2.21 -19.56
CA LYS A 600 -26.44 -3.43 -20.31
C LYS A 600 -26.27 -4.70 -19.46
N ARG A 601 -25.23 -4.80 -18.63
CA ARG A 601 -25.10 -5.90 -17.63
C ARG A 601 -26.22 -5.85 -16.58
N GLN A 602 -26.57 -4.68 -16.05
CA GLN A 602 -27.70 -4.47 -15.14
C GLN A 602 -29.06 -4.80 -15.76
N SER A 603 -29.23 -4.56 -17.06
CA SER A 603 -30.47 -4.81 -17.80
C SER A 603 -30.70 -6.30 -18.10
N LYS A 604 -29.66 -7.15 -18.05
CA LYS A 604 -29.72 -8.57 -18.42
C LYS A 604 -29.64 -9.55 -17.24
N GLY A 605 -29.58 -9.06 -16.02
CA GLY A 605 -29.68 -9.90 -14.82
C GLY A 605 -29.66 -9.01 -13.60
N SER A 606 -30.61 -9.24 -12.69
CA SER A 606 -30.72 -8.56 -11.39
C SER A 606 -29.34 -8.35 -10.75
N ASP A 607 -28.95 -7.09 -10.55
CA ASP A 607 -27.86 -6.73 -9.65
C ASP A 607 -28.26 -7.12 -8.23
N LYS A 608 -28.05 -8.40 -7.88
CA LYS A 608 -28.26 -8.96 -6.54
C LYS A 608 -27.29 -8.41 -5.48
N PHE A 609 -26.43 -7.46 -5.86
CA PHE A 609 -25.28 -7.03 -5.07
C PHE A 609 -25.17 -5.51 -4.94
N GLY A 610 -26.25 -4.77 -5.20
CA GLY A 610 -26.32 -3.34 -4.89
C GLY A 610 -26.43 -3.05 -3.39
N PRO A 611 -26.11 -1.82 -2.93
CA PRO A 611 -26.22 -1.40 -1.52
C PRO A 611 -27.65 -1.49 -0.93
N ASN A 612 -28.65 -1.81 -1.77
CA ASN A 612 -30.07 -1.89 -1.47
C ASN A 612 -30.62 -3.32 -1.35
N GLU A 613 -29.83 -4.38 -1.55
CA GLU A 613 -30.26 -5.77 -1.27
C GLU A 613 -29.61 -6.27 0.04
N PRO A 614 -30.38 -6.48 1.14
CA PRO A 614 -29.84 -6.66 2.48
C PRO A 614 -29.64 -8.12 2.94
N ASP A 615 -29.72 -9.11 2.05
CA ASP A 615 -29.63 -10.53 2.44
C ASP A 615 -28.17 -11.04 2.50
N TYR A 616 -27.27 -10.27 3.13
CA TYR A 616 -25.91 -10.75 3.42
C TYR A 616 -25.99 -11.90 4.43
N LYS A 617 -25.55 -13.07 4.02
CA LYS A 617 -25.63 -14.30 4.81
C LYS A 617 -24.27 -14.98 4.78
N TYR A 618 -23.56 -15.04 5.89
CA TYR A 618 -22.32 -15.82 5.98
C TYR A 618 -22.71 -17.28 6.20
N ALA A 619 -22.41 -18.15 5.22
CA ALA A 619 -22.66 -19.59 5.34
C ALA A 619 -21.75 -20.22 6.38
N ASN A 620 -20.55 -19.66 6.57
CA ASN A 620 -19.63 -20.02 7.63
C ASN A 620 -18.62 -18.90 7.91
N THR A 621 -17.82 -19.14 8.94
CA THR A 621 -16.70 -18.36 9.45
C THR A 621 -15.52 -18.17 8.47
N SER A 622 -15.40 -19.00 7.43
CA SER A 622 -14.39 -18.82 6.36
C SER A 622 -14.88 -17.95 5.20
N GLN A 623 -16.19 -17.72 5.07
CA GLN A 623 -16.71 -16.97 3.94
C GLN A 623 -16.35 -15.48 4.06
N ARG A 624 -15.70 -14.96 3.02
CA ARG A 624 -15.38 -13.55 2.85
C ARG A 624 -16.18 -12.95 1.70
N TYR A 625 -16.80 -11.79 1.92
CA TYR A 625 -17.35 -10.93 0.87
C TYR A 625 -16.35 -9.82 0.57
N LEU A 626 -15.54 -9.98 -0.48
CA LEU A 626 -14.54 -9.00 -0.91
C LEU A 626 -15.11 -8.08 -2.01
N SER A 627 -16.05 -8.53 -2.83
CA SER A 627 -16.68 -7.70 -3.87
C SER A 627 -17.63 -6.61 -3.33
N ASN A 628 -18.09 -6.76 -2.09
CA ASN A 628 -18.92 -5.79 -1.39
C ASN A 628 -18.64 -5.87 0.12
N PRO A 629 -17.45 -5.41 0.57
CA PRO A 629 -17.09 -5.50 1.97
C PRO A 629 -18.12 -4.69 2.77
N PRO A 630 -18.52 -5.15 3.95
CA PRO A 630 -19.47 -4.43 4.79
C PRO A 630 -18.86 -3.11 5.32
N TYR A 631 -18.86 -2.09 4.47
CA TYR A 631 -18.82 -0.63 4.69
C TYR A 631 -17.77 -0.06 5.67
N ALA A 632 -16.74 -0.83 6.01
CA ALA A 632 -15.68 -0.42 6.94
C ALA A 632 -14.59 0.44 6.29
N ILE A 633 -14.46 0.40 4.96
CA ILE A 633 -13.45 1.13 4.19
C ILE A 633 -14.09 2.10 3.21
N HIS A 634 -13.55 3.32 3.13
CA HIS A 634 -14.06 4.39 2.29
C HIS A 634 -13.08 4.73 1.16
N ASN A 635 -13.53 5.52 0.19
CA ASN A 635 -12.65 6.15 -0.79
C ASN A 635 -12.39 7.62 -0.41
N GLY A 636 -12.25 7.94 0.87
CA GLY A 636 -12.05 9.34 1.28
C GLY A 636 -13.32 10.21 1.17
N ILE A 637 -13.19 11.50 1.48
CA ILE A 637 -14.33 12.39 1.77
C ILE A 637 -14.95 13.02 0.49
N HIS A 638 -14.19 13.14 -0.59
CA HIS A 638 -14.55 13.98 -1.74
C HIS A 638 -14.92 13.26 -3.04
N ILE A 639 -15.00 11.92 -3.05
CA ILE A 639 -15.30 11.15 -4.26
C ILE A 639 -16.56 10.29 -4.09
N SER A 640 -17.72 10.86 -4.39
CA SER A 640 -18.96 10.09 -4.46
C SER A 640 -20.00 10.71 -5.39
N GLU A 641 -19.78 10.58 -6.71
CA GLU A 641 -20.87 10.59 -7.71
C GLU A 641 -21.32 9.14 -8.06
N THR A 642 -20.65 8.11 -7.54
CA THR A 642 -20.91 6.69 -7.82
C THR A 642 -20.87 5.82 -6.55
N PRO A 643 -21.50 4.63 -6.54
CA PRO A 643 -21.46 3.68 -5.43
C PRO A 643 -20.04 3.35 -4.90
N LEU A 644 -19.91 3.22 -3.58
CA LEU A 644 -18.64 3.04 -2.85
C LEU A 644 -17.82 1.82 -3.29
N ASN A 645 -18.49 0.71 -3.62
CA ASN A 645 -17.87 -0.55 -4.08
C ASN A 645 -17.24 -0.45 -5.48
N ILE A 646 -17.86 0.33 -6.37
CA ILE A 646 -17.30 0.62 -7.69
C ILE A 646 -16.01 1.44 -7.49
N ASN A 647 -16.00 2.38 -6.54
CA ASN A 647 -14.83 3.21 -6.27
C ASN A 647 -13.63 2.44 -5.69
N LEU A 648 -13.84 1.42 -4.84
CA LEU A 648 -12.73 0.61 -4.29
C LEU A 648 -11.99 -0.22 -5.36
N ASN A 649 -12.69 -0.63 -6.43
CA ASN A 649 -12.09 -1.43 -7.51
C ASN A 649 -11.85 -0.62 -8.80
N LYS A 650 -12.10 0.69 -8.80
CA LYS A 650 -11.78 1.54 -9.95
C LYS A 650 -10.26 1.57 -10.07
N LYS A 651 -9.71 1.24 -11.24
CA LYS A 651 -8.28 1.41 -11.54
C LYS A 651 -7.33 0.60 -10.65
N THR A 652 -7.78 -0.54 -10.12
CA THR A 652 -6.89 -1.48 -9.44
C THR A 652 -7.33 -2.90 -9.71
N VAL A 653 -6.39 -3.84 -9.66
CA VAL A 653 -6.69 -5.28 -9.65
C VAL A 653 -7.63 -5.56 -8.47
N ALA A 654 -8.71 -6.30 -8.74
CA ALA A 654 -9.75 -6.53 -7.74
C ALA A 654 -9.24 -7.34 -6.56
N MET A 655 -9.79 -7.06 -5.37
CA MET A 655 -9.48 -7.82 -4.14
C MET A 655 -9.73 -9.33 -4.27
N ASP A 656 -10.62 -9.76 -5.16
CA ASP A 656 -10.91 -11.18 -5.42
C ASP A 656 -9.76 -11.93 -6.14
N ALA A 657 -8.81 -11.20 -6.73
CA ALA A 657 -7.67 -11.75 -7.47
C ALA A 657 -6.38 -11.84 -6.65
N VAL A 658 -6.36 -11.18 -5.49
CA VAL A 658 -5.23 -11.17 -4.55
C VAL A 658 -5.66 -11.96 -3.32
N GLY A 659 -5.59 -13.30 -3.40
CA GLY A 659 -6.10 -14.19 -2.36
C GLY A 659 -5.50 -15.58 -2.37
#